data_AF-A0A8H7BC47-F1
#
_entry.id   AF-A0A8H7BC47-F1
#
_cell.length_a   1.000
_cell.length_b   1.000
_cell.length_c   1.000
_cell.angle_alpha   90.00
_cell.angle_beta   90.00
_cell.angle_gamma   90.00
#
_symmetry.space_group_name_H-M   'P 1'
#
loop_
_entity.id
_entity.type
_entity.pdbx_description
1 polymer ?
#
loop_
_entity_poly.entity_id
_entity_poly.type
_entity_poly.pdbx_seq_one_letter_code
_entity_poly.pdbx_strand_id
1 'polypeptide(L)'
;MGFAATLLLGLSQLQAVTAVSSLNIDTSSGPVQGFTDDITPNVAQYLGIPFAEQPVGARRWLPPAPKSKENATIKATDLGHACPQFEGNAPNVWLTDAPEFIIQPRDYQGEDCLNLHVWAPLEQCEKPLPVVVWIHGGGFVTGGPTVPYQNPARWVERSRDHIVVGINYRLNIFGFPNAKALADDEQNLAFLDQRLALEWIRANIGNFGGDPDRITLWGQSAGAISVDYYNFAYPEDPIVSGLIMNSGSAFLSIASADTQQSNFTFVAQHFGCKDADADAEIDCLRKIDSSDIELFLKGYSDNGTAPGLSFVPIVDDRTVFANYTARALAGNFTRKPAIIGTTTNEGIAFLPYNQTYGPDQAQADATTASLFLCPVTQTTHDRTAANTTTFRYLYGGNFSNISPQFWEGAYHSSDLPLYFGTYGIARGNGTDFEREVSEQAQDYYLAFAKDPINGLPESGWKSLIATKRSAEKDQLNIMANQAPASLVDVLTASGGAEPAGFLNDIVKNLWPNICVAGSNIIKETVEPILASTLPGPLGNLRFTKIDFGHIPIGFSNVDVHKTKTDGIKLDMDMDWEGVCDFELDGNMVPKVGVEKVHMKGRISVLLCPLTNVIPLIGAAQIAFLNTPSLKLDFTDAANIADFSVIDSTVRKTILGIIDGMAVLPNRFLVKMTNDVDYFKAHQPHHGIIRITVARATGIDAPKKGEKKSTMRKLLSKVKLEDVPDCYVKVKVGAEAEWKTSVVDNNHEPEWNETHDFLVSDYEQDISVDIQDDDLAGDDDMGVGSTTVKEILLKGGSQDLSLSHKGNATQARLLIHAKFFNFVTDAQALSSANAQGQAEGQICGLATVLIASANGLQGNRDELNPSVKVTWGDQTFQTAVQTYTPGTDIFNPAFDQAFRIPLTAAVLANPGAFKIALLNKDVEFGNAQVGFQDVMGAEGMAIRDNFDVGNGAQVRAAIMLNGVKLAE
;
A
#
# COMPACT_ATOMS: atom_id res chain seq x y z
N MET A 1 -78.93 7.32 -1.73
CA MET A 1 -78.75 6.25 -2.73
C MET A 1 -77.27 6.27 -3.09
N GLY A 2 -76.39 5.39 -2.66
CA GLY A 2 -76.49 4.00 -2.21
C GLY A 2 -75.36 3.27 -2.92
N PHE A 3 -74.16 3.22 -2.33
CA PHE A 3 -73.06 2.38 -2.81
C PHE A 3 -72.35 1.79 -1.60
N ALA A 4 -72.49 0.48 -1.44
CA ALA A 4 -71.71 -0.35 -0.54
C ALA A 4 -71.35 -1.65 -1.27
N ALA A 5 -70.09 -2.03 -1.07
CA ALA A 5 -69.32 -3.19 -1.49
C ALA A 5 -70.06 -4.50 -1.83
N THR A 6 -69.48 -5.24 -2.78
CA THR A 6 -69.49 -6.71 -2.72
C THR A 6 -68.15 -7.24 -3.18
N LEU A 7 -67.50 -7.97 -2.27
CA LEU A 7 -66.27 -8.73 -2.39
C LEU A 7 -66.63 -10.15 -2.89
N LEU A 8 -65.89 -10.71 -3.86
CA LEU A 8 -65.89 -12.16 -4.12
C LEU A 8 -64.56 -12.60 -4.77
N LEU A 9 -63.68 -13.07 -3.89
CA LEU A 9 -62.72 -14.18 -3.98
C LEU A 9 -62.40 -14.73 -5.39
N GLY A 10 -61.21 -14.40 -5.90
CA GLY A 10 -60.45 -15.26 -6.81
C GLY A 10 -59.29 -15.89 -6.03
N LEU A 11 -59.40 -17.19 -5.72
CA LEU A 11 -58.32 -18.00 -5.16
C LEU A 11 -57.25 -18.21 -6.24
N SER A 12 -56.18 -17.42 -6.20
CA SER A 12 -54.90 -17.80 -6.82
C SER A 12 -54.25 -18.87 -5.95
N GLN A 13 -54.10 -20.07 -6.47
CA GLN A 13 -53.26 -21.10 -5.86
C GLN A 13 -51.82 -20.56 -5.80
N LEU A 14 -51.38 -20.13 -4.61
CA LEU A 14 -49.97 -20.09 -4.29
C LEU A 14 -49.47 -21.54 -4.34
N GLN A 15 -48.77 -21.90 -5.41
CA GLN A 15 -47.94 -23.10 -5.39
C GLN A 15 -46.91 -22.91 -4.29
N ALA A 16 -46.99 -23.74 -3.26
CA ALA A 16 -45.95 -23.86 -2.27
C ALA A 16 -44.65 -24.26 -2.99
N VAL A 17 -43.61 -23.46 -2.81
CA VAL A 17 -42.27 -23.70 -3.34
C VAL A 17 -41.76 -25.02 -2.76
N THR A 18 -41.58 -26.04 -3.60
CA THR A 18 -41.02 -27.34 -3.20
C THR A 18 -39.50 -27.31 -3.25
N ALA A 19 -38.89 -27.72 -2.14
CA ALA A 19 -37.45 -27.83 -1.89
C ALA A 19 -36.73 -28.92 -2.71
N VAL A 20 -35.39 -28.93 -2.69
CA VAL A 20 -34.57 -30.10 -3.05
C VAL A 20 -34.62 -31.09 -1.88
N SER A 21 -35.70 -31.86 -1.76
CA SER A 21 -35.75 -33.03 -0.86
C SER A 21 -35.36 -34.32 -1.57
N SER A 22 -34.80 -34.21 -2.78
CA SER A 22 -34.66 -35.30 -3.74
C SER A 22 -33.45 -35.03 -4.63
N LEU A 23 -32.61 -36.04 -4.82
CA LEU A 23 -31.56 -36.05 -5.85
C LEU A 23 -32.14 -36.19 -7.27
N ASN A 24 -33.47 -36.25 -7.43
CA ASN A 24 -34.15 -36.27 -8.71
C ASN A 24 -34.96 -34.98 -8.87
N ILE A 25 -34.64 -34.19 -9.90
CA ILE A 25 -35.19 -32.86 -10.19
C ILE A 25 -35.73 -32.83 -11.62
N ASP A 26 -36.94 -32.32 -11.85
CA ASP A 26 -37.44 -32.13 -13.22
C ASP A 26 -36.97 -30.78 -13.78
N THR A 27 -36.60 -30.75 -15.05
CA THR A 27 -36.13 -29.55 -15.75
C THR A 27 -36.77 -29.44 -17.14
N SER A 28 -36.51 -28.34 -17.83
CA SER A 28 -36.87 -28.16 -19.23
C SER A 28 -36.10 -29.09 -20.17
N SER A 29 -34.91 -29.58 -19.76
CA SER A 29 -34.14 -30.57 -20.54
C SER A 29 -34.63 -32.01 -20.31
N GLY A 30 -35.31 -32.27 -19.18
CA GLY A 30 -35.75 -33.60 -18.76
C GLY A 30 -35.53 -33.83 -17.26
N PRO A 31 -35.93 -35.00 -16.73
CA PRO A 31 -35.62 -35.38 -15.35
C PRO A 31 -34.11 -35.54 -15.16
N VAL A 32 -33.54 -34.97 -14.10
CA VAL A 32 -32.11 -35.00 -13.77
C VAL A 32 -31.91 -35.74 -12.45
N GLN A 33 -30.97 -36.67 -12.42
CA GLN A 33 -30.54 -37.40 -11.22
C GLN A 33 -29.13 -36.96 -10.81
N GLY A 34 -29.00 -36.30 -9.68
CA GLY A 34 -27.72 -35.92 -9.06
C GLY A 34 -27.22 -36.94 -8.02
N PHE A 35 -26.20 -36.54 -7.27
CA PHE A 35 -25.55 -37.35 -6.23
C PHE A 35 -24.97 -36.49 -5.11
N THR A 36 -24.41 -37.16 -4.11
CA THR A 36 -23.62 -36.58 -3.02
C THR A 36 -22.30 -37.34 -2.93
N ASP A 37 -21.22 -36.70 -2.51
CA ASP A 37 -19.93 -37.35 -2.27
C ASP A 37 -19.53 -37.33 -0.79
N ASP A 38 -18.48 -38.07 -0.44
CA ASP A 38 -18.00 -38.17 0.94
C ASP A 38 -17.26 -36.91 1.42
N ILE A 39 -16.82 -36.05 0.50
CA ILE A 39 -16.05 -34.83 0.81
C ILE A 39 -17.00 -33.70 1.24
N THR A 40 -18.15 -33.61 0.58
CA THR A 40 -19.18 -32.59 0.75
C THR A 40 -20.56 -33.25 0.90
N PRO A 41 -20.77 -34.02 1.98
CA PRO A 41 -21.95 -34.86 2.14
C PRO A 41 -23.26 -34.08 2.27
N ASN A 42 -23.20 -32.75 2.50
CA ASN A 42 -24.36 -31.89 2.61
C ASN A 42 -24.60 -31.07 1.33
N VAL A 43 -23.97 -31.45 0.21
CA VAL A 43 -24.12 -30.83 -1.11
C VAL A 43 -24.68 -31.83 -2.10
N ALA A 44 -25.87 -31.53 -2.63
CA ALA A 44 -26.42 -32.17 -3.82
C ALA A 44 -25.71 -31.62 -5.06
N GLN A 45 -25.08 -32.51 -5.83
CA GLN A 45 -24.35 -32.19 -7.05
C GLN A 45 -25.09 -32.74 -8.26
N TYR A 46 -25.32 -31.88 -9.25
CA TYR A 46 -25.91 -32.22 -10.54
C TYR A 46 -24.98 -31.75 -11.64
N LEU A 47 -24.13 -32.63 -12.13
CA LEU A 47 -23.01 -32.31 -13.01
C LEU A 47 -23.32 -32.72 -14.46
N GLY A 48 -23.03 -31.85 -15.43
CA GLY A 48 -23.11 -32.19 -16.86
C GLY A 48 -24.53 -32.14 -17.45
N ILE A 49 -25.40 -31.27 -16.94
CA ILE A 49 -26.76 -31.11 -17.46
C ILE A 49 -26.72 -30.35 -18.80
N PRO A 50 -27.23 -30.91 -19.92
CA PRO A 50 -27.28 -30.20 -21.19
C PRO A 50 -28.32 -29.08 -21.14
N PHE A 51 -27.88 -27.84 -21.39
CA PHE A 51 -28.78 -26.68 -21.51
C PHE A 51 -29.13 -26.37 -22.97
N ALA A 52 -28.34 -26.87 -23.92
CA ALA A 52 -28.52 -26.68 -25.36
C ALA A 52 -28.51 -28.02 -26.12
N GLU A 53 -29.03 -28.00 -27.35
CA GLU A 53 -28.68 -29.04 -28.33
C GLU A 53 -27.18 -28.97 -28.61
N GLN A 54 -26.51 -30.12 -28.54
CA GLN A 54 -25.05 -30.18 -28.64
C GLN A 54 -24.58 -29.70 -30.02
N PRO A 55 -23.53 -28.84 -30.09
CA PRO A 55 -23.09 -28.18 -31.32
C PRO A 55 -22.22 -29.09 -32.20
N VAL A 56 -22.56 -30.36 -32.32
CA VAL A 56 -21.80 -31.39 -33.05
C VAL A 56 -22.21 -31.47 -34.52
N GLY A 57 -21.28 -31.87 -35.38
CA GLY A 57 -21.54 -32.16 -36.80
C GLY A 57 -22.18 -30.99 -37.54
N ALA A 58 -23.37 -31.18 -38.11
CA ALA A 58 -24.08 -30.12 -38.84
C ALA A 58 -24.47 -28.92 -37.97
N ARG A 59 -24.50 -29.05 -36.64
CA ARG A 59 -24.73 -27.93 -35.72
C ARG A 59 -23.46 -27.15 -35.37
N ARG A 60 -22.28 -27.60 -35.80
CA ARG A 60 -21.03 -26.86 -35.61
C ARG A 60 -21.16 -25.47 -36.26
N TRP A 61 -20.80 -24.46 -35.48
CA TRP A 61 -20.93 -23.03 -35.80
C TRP A 61 -22.36 -22.51 -36.06
N LEU A 62 -23.39 -23.21 -35.59
CA LEU A 62 -24.72 -22.62 -35.51
C LEU A 62 -24.94 -21.94 -34.15
N PRO A 63 -25.82 -20.92 -34.08
CA PRO A 63 -26.34 -20.41 -32.82
C PRO A 63 -26.88 -21.57 -31.94
N PRO A 64 -26.67 -21.50 -30.61
CA PRO A 64 -27.15 -22.54 -29.72
C PRO A 64 -28.68 -22.56 -29.72
N ALA A 65 -29.25 -23.76 -29.63
CA ALA A 65 -30.69 -23.95 -29.50
C ALA A 65 -30.99 -24.59 -28.15
N PRO A 66 -32.08 -24.19 -27.46
CA PRO A 66 -32.49 -24.82 -26.20
C PRO A 66 -32.56 -26.34 -26.32
N LYS A 67 -32.09 -27.06 -25.31
CA LYS A 67 -32.18 -28.52 -25.29
C LYS A 67 -33.65 -28.96 -25.29
N SER A 68 -34.01 -29.82 -26.23
CA SER A 68 -35.34 -30.43 -26.28
C SER A 68 -35.57 -31.31 -25.05
N LYS A 69 -36.76 -31.23 -24.44
CA LYS A 69 -37.10 -32.06 -23.29
C LYS A 69 -37.08 -33.54 -23.65
N GLU A 70 -36.26 -34.32 -22.97
CA GLU A 70 -36.24 -35.78 -23.08
C GLU A 70 -36.97 -36.42 -21.89
N ASN A 71 -37.63 -37.56 -22.14
CA ASN A 71 -38.31 -38.33 -21.07
C ASN A 71 -37.32 -39.20 -20.27
N ALA A 72 -36.15 -39.48 -20.83
CA ALA A 72 -35.12 -40.26 -20.16
C ALA A 72 -34.47 -39.43 -19.05
N THR A 73 -34.19 -40.07 -17.92
CA THR A 73 -33.47 -39.41 -16.83
C THR A 73 -32.01 -39.15 -17.22
N ILE A 74 -31.59 -37.89 -17.12
CA ILE A 74 -30.22 -37.43 -17.28
C ILE A 74 -29.46 -37.79 -16.01
N LYS A 75 -28.47 -38.67 -16.12
CA LYS A 75 -27.55 -38.98 -15.01
C LYS A 75 -26.50 -37.88 -14.90
N ALA A 76 -26.67 -37.00 -13.93
CA ALA A 76 -25.84 -35.82 -13.73
C ALA A 76 -24.81 -36.07 -12.62
N THR A 77 -23.99 -37.12 -12.79
CA THR A 77 -23.03 -37.60 -11.78
C THR A 77 -21.59 -37.22 -12.08
N ASP A 78 -21.32 -36.75 -13.29
CA ASP A 78 -19.98 -36.49 -13.79
C ASP A 78 -19.95 -35.12 -14.45
N LEU A 79 -18.85 -34.39 -14.30
CA LEU A 79 -18.65 -33.15 -15.07
C LEU A 79 -18.66 -33.53 -16.57
N GLY A 80 -19.44 -32.83 -17.39
CA GLY A 80 -19.41 -32.99 -18.84
C GLY A 80 -18.11 -32.50 -19.47
N HIS A 81 -17.92 -32.81 -20.76
CA HIS A 81 -16.71 -32.44 -21.50
C HIS A 81 -16.46 -30.93 -21.46
N ALA A 82 -15.19 -30.54 -21.31
CA ALA A 82 -14.74 -29.20 -21.66
C ALA A 82 -14.92 -28.99 -23.19
N CYS A 83 -15.06 -27.74 -23.63
CA CYS A 83 -15.16 -27.49 -25.07
C CYS A 83 -13.80 -27.67 -25.76
N PRO A 84 -13.80 -27.96 -27.09
CA PRO A 84 -12.60 -28.09 -27.92
C PRO A 84 -11.58 -26.98 -27.71
N GLN A 85 -10.38 -27.34 -27.24
CA GLN A 85 -9.29 -26.41 -26.93
C GLN A 85 -7.92 -27.11 -27.01
N PHE A 86 -6.85 -26.34 -26.85
CA PHE A 86 -5.51 -26.89 -26.75
C PHE A 86 -4.63 -26.03 -25.85
N GLU A 87 -3.61 -26.67 -25.28
CA GLU A 87 -2.55 -25.98 -24.54
C GLU A 87 -1.28 -25.90 -25.40
N GLY A 88 -0.60 -24.75 -25.34
CA GLY A 88 0.69 -24.56 -25.98
C GLY A 88 1.80 -25.40 -25.33
N ASN A 89 2.91 -25.61 -26.03
CA ASN A 89 4.08 -26.30 -25.46
C ASN A 89 5.00 -25.38 -24.66
N ALA A 90 4.85 -24.06 -24.81
CA ALA A 90 5.68 -23.09 -24.10
C ALA A 90 5.41 -23.13 -22.59
N PRO A 91 6.44 -23.19 -21.74
CA PRO A 91 6.26 -23.09 -20.29
C PRO A 91 5.53 -21.79 -19.92
N ASN A 92 4.46 -21.94 -19.15
CA ASN A 92 3.74 -20.85 -18.50
C ASN A 92 3.36 -21.26 -17.07
N VAL A 93 2.94 -20.30 -16.25
CA VAL A 93 2.59 -20.50 -14.83
C VAL A 93 1.54 -21.61 -14.66
N TRP A 94 0.46 -21.59 -15.44
CA TRP A 94 -0.63 -22.56 -15.32
C TRP A 94 -0.26 -23.96 -15.80
N LEU A 95 0.64 -24.12 -16.77
CA LEU A 95 1.08 -25.44 -17.24
C LEU A 95 2.16 -26.07 -16.35
N THR A 96 2.93 -25.24 -15.65
CA THR A 96 4.19 -25.66 -15.03
C THR A 96 4.14 -25.60 -13.51
N ASP A 97 3.69 -24.47 -12.96
CA ASP A 97 3.78 -24.18 -11.54
C ASP A 97 2.45 -24.50 -10.83
N ALA A 98 1.32 -24.19 -11.49
CA ALA A 98 -0.03 -24.37 -10.95
C ALA A 98 -1.01 -25.06 -11.94
N PRO A 99 -0.81 -26.35 -12.27
CA PRO A 99 -1.66 -27.14 -13.18
C PRO A 99 -3.09 -27.38 -12.70
N GLU A 100 -3.44 -26.93 -11.49
CA GLU A 100 -4.80 -26.98 -10.96
C GLU A 100 -5.68 -25.84 -11.50
N PHE A 101 -5.13 -24.93 -12.30
CA PHE A 101 -5.86 -23.90 -13.05
C PHE A 101 -6.26 -24.31 -14.48
N ILE A 102 -5.81 -25.47 -14.95
CA ILE A 102 -6.20 -26.03 -16.26
C ILE A 102 -7.13 -27.22 -16.09
N ILE A 103 -7.82 -27.62 -17.16
CA ILE A 103 -8.73 -28.77 -17.14
C ILE A 103 -7.96 -30.07 -16.82
N GLN A 104 -8.57 -30.94 -16.01
CA GLN A 104 -7.99 -32.23 -15.63
C GLN A 104 -9.01 -33.39 -15.78
N PRO A 105 -8.68 -34.47 -16.52
CA PRO A 105 -7.49 -34.62 -17.34
C PRO A 105 -7.55 -33.72 -18.59
N ARG A 106 -6.38 -33.36 -19.14
CA ARG A 106 -6.24 -32.35 -20.20
C ARG A 106 -6.94 -32.71 -21.52
N ASP A 107 -7.20 -33.98 -21.75
CA ASP A 107 -7.84 -34.53 -22.95
C ASP A 107 -9.35 -34.74 -22.77
N TYR A 108 -9.93 -34.37 -21.62
CA TYR A 108 -11.37 -34.49 -21.37
C TYR A 108 -12.18 -33.35 -21.99
N GLN A 109 -12.20 -33.34 -23.32
CA GLN A 109 -12.84 -32.31 -24.13
C GLN A 109 -13.57 -32.90 -25.34
N GLY A 110 -14.57 -32.18 -25.85
CA GLY A 110 -15.37 -32.61 -26.99
C GLY A 110 -16.41 -31.56 -27.39
N GLU A 111 -16.90 -31.61 -28.63
CA GLU A 111 -17.92 -30.64 -29.11
C GLU A 111 -19.27 -30.75 -28.40
N ASP A 112 -19.57 -31.89 -27.78
CA ASP A 112 -20.74 -32.10 -26.91
C ASP A 112 -20.53 -31.48 -25.51
N CYS A 113 -20.13 -30.21 -25.48
CA CYS A 113 -19.71 -29.50 -24.28
C CYS A 113 -20.72 -28.48 -23.74
N LEU A 114 -21.88 -28.25 -24.36
CA LEU A 114 -22.85 -27.26 -23.87
C LEU A 114 -23.68 -27.82 -22.71
N ASN A 115 -23.03 -27.88 -21.55
CA ASN A 115 -23.56 -28.39 -20.30
C ASN A 115 -23.30 -27.41 -19.14
N LEU A 116 -24.05 -27.59 -18.05
CA LEU A 116 -23.91 -26.83 -16.81
C LEU A 116 -23.95 -27.76 -15.60
N HIS A 117 -23.53 -27.23 -14.46
CA HIS A 117 -23.33 -27.98 -13.22
C HIS A 117 -23.94 -27.20 -12.06
N VAL A 118 -24.72 -27.86 -11.20
CA VAL A 118 -25.40 -27.24 -10.06
C VAL A 118 -24.91 -27.87 -8.77
N TRP A 119 -24.43 -27.04 -7.85
CA TRP A 119 -24.12 -27.42 -6.46
C TRP A 119 -25.09 -26.71 -5.53
N ALA A 120 -25.93 -27.49 -4.84
CA ALA A 120 -26.96 -26.99 -3.95
C ALA A 120 -26.92 -27.69 -2.58
N PRO A 121 -27.27 -27.02 -1.46
CA PRO A 121 -27.36 -27.69 -0.15
C PRO A 121 -28.38 -28.83 -0.14
N LEU A 122 -28.08 -29.94 0.56
CA LEU A 122 -28.89 -31.17 0.60
C LEU A 122 -30.07 -31.13 1.61
N GLU A 123 -30.42 -29.98 2.17
CA GLU A 123 -31.45 -29.87 3.22
C GLU A 123 -32.57 -28.89 2.84
N GLN A 124 -33.73 -29.00 3.50
CA GLN A 124 -34.85 -28.07 3.26
C GLN A 124 -34.49 -26.66 3.70
N CYS A 125 -34.30 -25.76 2.74
CA CYS A 125 -34.25 -24.32 2.99
C CYS A 125 -35.69 -23.77 3.08
N GLU A 126 -35.99 -23.01 4.14
CA GLU A 126 -37.31 -22.36 4.31
C GLU A 126 -37.59 -21.28 3.24
N LYS A 127 -36.54 -20.78 2.57
CA LYS A 127 -36.60 -19.71 1.57
C LYS A 127 -35.76 -20.08 0.34
N PRO A 128 -36.14 -19.61 -0.87
CA PRO A 128 -35.30 -19.70 -2.06
C PRO A 128 -33.91 -19.10 -1.80
N LEU A 129 -32.86 -19.76 -2.28
CA LEU A 129 -31.47 -19.37 -2.06
C LEU A 129 -30.95 -18.45 -3.18
N PRO A 130 -30.06 -17.49 -2.89
CA PRO A 130 -29.35 -16.75 -3.94
C PRO A 130 -28.52 -17.72 -4.80
N VAL A 131 -28.41 -17.39 -6.09
CA VAL A 131 -27.72 -18.23 -7.09
C VAL A 131 -26.50 -17.46 -7.62
N VAL A 132 -25.33 -18.08 -7.59
CA VAL A 132 -24.10 -17.55 -8.19
C VAL A 132 -23.76 -18.36 -9.44
N VAL A 133 -23.68 -17.70 -10.59
CA VAL A 133 -23.38 -18.35 -11.88
C VAL A 133 -21.95 -18.05 -12.27
N TRP A 134 -21.12 -19.09 -12.39
CA TRP A 134 -19.70 -19.00 -12.75
C TRP A 134 -19.48 -19.13 -14.26
N ILE A 135 -18.75 -18.18 -14.83
CA ILE A 135 -18.19 -18.21 -16.18
C ILE A 135 -16.67 -18.28 -16.08
N HIS A 136 -16.09 -19.39 -16.53
CA HIS A 136 -14.65 -19.59 -16.49
C HIS A 136 -13.88 -18.63 -17.43
N GLY A 137 -12.65 -18.31 -17.03
CA GLY A 137 -11.66 -17.60 -17.83
C GLY A 137 -10.98 -18.48 -18.88
N GLY A 138 -9.75 -18.11 -19.27
CA GLY A 138 -8.94 -18.82 -20.26
C GLY A 138 -8.84 -18.12 -21.63
N GLY A 139 -8.92 -16.78 -21.64
CA GLY A 139 -8.64 -15.97 -22.84
C GLY A 139 -9.57 -16.24 -24.04
N PHE A 140 -10.75 -16.85 -23.82
CA PHE A 140 -11.66 -17.36 -24.85
C PHE A 140 -11.13 -18.56 -25.66
N VAL A 141 -10.00 -19.14 -25.26
CA VAL A 141 -9.33 -20.22 -25.99
C VAL A 141 -9.21 -21.50 -25.16
N THR A 142 -9.18 -21.42 -23.83
CA THR A 142 -9.12 -22.54 -22.90
C THR A 142 -10.07 -22.35 -21.72
N GLY A 143 -10.16 -23.35 -20.83
CA GLY A 143 -11.00 -23.37 -19.64
C GLY A 143 -12.16 -24.36 -19.74
N GLY A 144 -12.77 -24.69 -18.60
CA GLY A 144 -13.87 -25.63 -18.58
C GLY A 144 -14.24 -26.10 -17.17
N PRO A 145 -15.19 -27.04 -17.06
CA PRO A 145 -15.78 -27.40 -15.78
C PRO A 145 -14.87 -28.27 -14.91
N THR A 146 -13.85 -28.90 -15.48
CA THR A 146 -12.93 -29.82 -14.79
C THR A 146 -11.67 -29.14 -14.24
N VAL A 147 -11.64 -27.81 -14.18
CA VAL A 147 -10.54 -27.08 -13.53
C VAL A 147 -10.60 -27.28 -12.01
N PRO A 148 -9.61 -27.95 -11.38
CA PRO A 148 -9.70 -28.32 -9.97
C PRO A 148 -9.90 -27.15 -9.00
N TYR A 149 -9.24 -26.01 -9.23
CA TYR A 149 -9.39 -24.83 -8.39
C TYR A 149 -10.76 -24.14 -8.49
N GLN A 150 -11.59 -24.49 -9.47
CA GLN A 150 -12.89 -23.86 -9.72
C GLN A 150 -14.08 -24.72 -9.25
N ASN A 151 -13.85 -25.68 -8.35
CA ASN A 151 -14.92 -26.50 -7.77
C ASN A 151 -15.55 -25.82 -6.53
N PRO A 152 -16.84 -25.41 -6.57
CA PRO A 152 -17.48 -24.67 -5.48
C PRO A 152 -18.05 -25.54 -4.36
N ALA A 153 -17.97 -26.88 -4.46
CA ALA A 153 -18.64 -27.78 -3.51
C ALA A 153 -18.24 -27.49 -2.05
N ARG A 154 -16.98 -27.13 -1.79
CA ARG A 154 -16.49 -26.79 -0.44
C ARG A 154 -17.09 -25.49 0.10
N TRP A 155 -17.31 -24.50 -0.76
CA TRP A 155 -17.97 -23.25 -0.37
C TRP A 155 -19.45 -23.46 -0.05
N VAL A 156 -20.15 -24.26 -0.88
CA VAL A 156 -21.56 -24.63 -0.65
C VAL A 156 -21.70 -25.47 0.63
N GLU A 157 -20.81 -26.45 0.85
CA GLU A 157 -20.79 -27.29 2.06
C GLU A 157 -20.65 -26.47 3.34
N ARG A 158 -19.76 -25.46 3.33
CA ARG A 158 -19.52 -24.60 4.49
C ARG A 158 -20.72 -23.72 4.82
N SER A 159 -21.24 -23.02 3.82
CA SER A 159 -22.23 -21.96 4.04
C SER A 159 -23.67 -22.47 4.05
N ARG A 160 -23.98 -23.46 3.21
CA ARG A 160 -25.32 -24.06 3.02
C ARG A 160 -26.43 -23.04 2.73
N ASP A 161 -26.05 -21.89 2.18
CA ASP A 161 -26.88 -20.68 2.12
C ASP A 161 -26.99 -20.09 0.71
N HIS A 162 -26.46 -20.78 -0.30
CA HIS A 162 -26.51 -20.38 -1.71
C HIS A 162 -26.36 -21.58 -2.64
N ILE A 163 -26.64 -21.37 -3.92
CA ILE A 163 -26.41 -22.32 -5.00
C ILE A 163 -25.34 -21.77 -5.93
N VAL A 164 -24.41 -22.62 -6.37
CA VAL A 164 -23.47 -22.26 -7.43
C VAL A 164 -23.81 -23.04 -8.70
N VAL A 165 -23.82 -22.34 -9.84
CA VAL A 165 -24.00 -22.95 -11.17
C VAL A 165 -22.79 -22.64 -12.04
N GLY A 166 -22.02 -23.65 -12.43
CA GLY A 166 -20.96 -23.50 -13.43
C GLY A 166 -21.50 -23.73 -14.83
N ILE A 167 -21.23 -22.82 -15.78
CA ILE A 167 -21.63 -22.99 -17.18
C ILE A 167 -20.42 -23.19 -18.07
N ASN A 168 -20.58 -24.01 -19.10
CA ASN A 168 -19.60 -24.18 -20.16
C ASN A 168 -20.03 -23.44 -21.43
N TYR A 169 -19.07 -22.98 -22.23
CA TYR A 169 -19.32 -22.25 -23.49
C TYR A 169 -18.25 -22.56 -24.53
N ARG A 170 -18.59 -22.49 -25.82
CA ARG A 170 -17.63 -22.79 -26.90
C ARG A 170 -16.45 -21.82 -26.90
N LEU A 171 -15.27 -22.34 -27.23
CA LEU A 171 -13.99 -21.61 -27.23
C LEU A 171 -13.34 -21.62 -28.62
N ASN A 172 -12.32 -20.77 -28.81
CA ASN A 172 -11.49 -20.72 -30.01
C ASN A 172 -12.34 -20.65 -31.30
N ILE A 173 -11.90 -21.26 -32.40
CA ILE A 173 -12.63 -21.31 -33.67
C ILE A 173 -14.06 -21.87 -33.54
N PHE A 174 -14.35 -22.66 -32.51
CA PHE A 174 -15.68 -23.24 -32.30
C PHE A 174 -16.68 -22.24 -31.71
N GLY A 175 -16.21 -21.32 -30.85
CA GLY A 175 -17.01 -20.26 -30.24
C GLY A 175 -16.96 -18.92 -30.97
N PHE A 176 -15.84 -18.65 -31.66
CA PHE A 176 -15.56 -17.39 -32.33
C PHE A 176 -15.02 -17.62 -33.76
N PRO A 177 -15.78 -18.29 -34.64
CA PRO A 177 -15.30 -18.65 -35.97
C PRO A 177 -14.99 -17.44 -36.85
N ASN A 178 -15.74 -16.35 -36.73
CA ASN A 178 -15.67 -15.18 -37.61
C ASN A 178 -15.73 -15.58 -39.11
N ALA A 179 -16.55 -16.59 -39.44
CA ALA A 179 -16.65 -17.13 -40.78
C ALA A 179 -17.56 -16.26 -41.67
N LYS A 180 -17.20 -16.10 -42.94
CA LYS A 180 -17.95 -15.29 -43.93
C LYS A 180 -19.38 -15.76 -44.20
N ALA A 181 -19.64 -17.04 -44.00
CA ALA A 181 -20.94 -17.66 -44.23
C ALA A 181 -21.96 -17.35 -43.11
N LEU A 182 -21.48 -16.96 -41.93
CA LEU A 182 -22.34 -16.68 -40.79
C LEU A 182 -22.81 -15.22 -40.87
N ALA A 183 -24.11 -15.02 -40.65
CA ALA A 183 -24.66 -13.67 -40.53
C ALA A 183 -24.13 -12.97 -39.28
N ASP A 184 -24.23 -11.65 -39.23
CA ASP A 184 -23.72 -10.83 -38.11
C ASP A 184 -24.32 -11.25 -36.75
N ASP A 185 -25.59 -11.70 -36.74
CA ASP A 185 -26.28 -12.18 -35.53
C ASP A 185 -25.95 -13.64 -35.16
N GLU A 186 -25.22 -14.34 -36.02
CA GLU A 186 -24.73 -15.71 -35.85
C GLU A 186 -23.22 -15.77 -35.50
N GLN A 187 -22.58 -14.62 -35.30
CA GLN A 187 -21.21 -14.53 -34.78
C GLN A 187 -21.20 -14.52 -33.25
N ASN A 188 -19.99 -14.54 -32.65
CA ASN A 188 -19.77 -14.52 -31.20
C ASN A 188 -20.58 -15.60 -30.46
N LEU A 189 -20.62 -16.81 -31.03
CA LEU A 189 -21.47 -17.92 -30.60
C LEU A 189 -21.34 -18.26 -29.12
N ALA A 190 -20.13 -18.14 -28.57
CA ALA A 190 -19.86 -18.33 -27.14
C ALA A 190 -20.74 -17.46 -26.23
N PHE A 191 -20.99 -16.19 -26.59
CA PHE A 191 -21.86 -15.31 -25.79
C PHE A 191 -23.33 -15.69 -25.92
N LEU A 192 -23.72 -16.27 -27.06
CA LEU A 192 -25.05 -16.83 -27.23
C LEU A 192 -25.21 -18.09 -26.38
N ASP A 193 -24.15 -18.91 -26.24
CA ASP A 193 -24.15 -20.09 -25.36
C ASP A 193 -24.37 -19.66 -23.90
N GLN A 194 -23.62 -18.66 -23.45
CA GLN A 194 -23.73 -18.11 -22.11
C GLN A 194 -25.12 -17.51 -21.84
N ARG A 195 -25.68 -16.78 -22.81
CA ARG A 195 -27.05 -16.24 -22.70
C ARG A 195 -28.09 -17.36 -22.57
N LEU A 196 -28.00 -18.39 -23.41
CA LEU A 196 -28.93 -19.52 -23.36
C LEU A 196 -28.81 -20.30 -22.05
N ALA A 197 -27.61 -20.45 -21.50
CA ALA A 197 -27.40 -21.06 -20.19
C ALA A 197 -28.09 -20.26 -19.09
N LEU A 198 -28.01 -18.92 -19.11
CA LEU A 198 -28.71 -18.05 -18.15
C LEU A 198 -30.24 -18.13 -18.28
N GLU A 199 -30.75 -18.26 -19.51
CA GLU A 199 -32.18 -18.49 -19.75
C GLU A 199 -32.65 -19.84 -19.20
N TRP A 200 -31.83 -20.89 -19.36
CA TRP A 200 -32.08 -22.19 -18.75
C TRP A 200 -32.08 -22.10 -17.22
N ILE A 201 -31.10 -21.40 -16.63
CA ILE A 201 -31.00 -21.22 -15.17
C ILE A 201 -32.24 -20.49 -14.65
N ARG A 202 -32.63 -19.36 -15.26
CA ARG A 202 -33.85 -18.63 -14.90
C ARG A 202 -35.10 -19.52 -14.93
N ALA A 203 -35.20 -20.42 -15.91
CA ALA A 203 -36.35 -21.30 -16.08
C ALA A 203 -36.38 -22.49 -15.11
N ASN A 204 -35.24 -22.93 -14.57
CA ASN A 204 -35.12 -24.21 -13.87
C ASN A 204 -34.60 -24.12 -12.43
N ILE A 205 -33.86 -23.07 -12.05
CA ILE A 205 -33.13 -23.03 -10.78
C ILE A 205 -34.04 -23.08 -9.55
N GLY A 206 -35.30 -22.65 -9.70
CA GLY A 206 -36.34 -22.80 -8.68
C GLY A 206 -36.54 -24.25 -8.22
N ASN A 207 -36.43 -25.22 -9.14
CA ASN A 207 -36.55 -26.64 -8.81
C ASN A 207 -35.34 -27.17 -8.04
N PHE A 208 -34.20 -26.47 -8.12
CA PHE A 208 -33.00 -26.74 -7.32
C PHE A 208 -33.00 -25.95 -5.99
N GLY A 209 -34.09 -25.27 -5.63
CA GLY A 209 -34.19 -24.46 -4.42
C GLY A 209 -33.63 -23.04 -4.54
N GLY A 210 -33.23 -22.64 -5.75
CA GLY A 210 -32.70 -21.31 -6.02
C GLY A 210 -33.77 -20.27 -6.28
N ASP A 211 -33.41 -19.01 -6.12
CA ASP A 211 -34.24 -17.86 -6.41
C ASP A 211 -33.91 -17.34 -7.83
N PRO A 212 -34.83 -17.46 -8.81
CA PRO A 212 -34.58 -16.99 -10.17
C PRO A 212 -34.47 -15.45 -10.27
N ASP A 213 -34.89 -14.71 -9.24
CA ASP A 213 -34.79 -13.25 -9.20
C ASP A 213 -33.50 -12.76 -8.50
N ARG A 214 -32.73 -13.66 -7.87
CA ARG A 214 -31.45 -13.36 -7.20
C ARG A 214 -30.30 -14.18 -7.79
N ILE A 215 -30.05 -13.98 -9.08
CA ILE A 215 -28.95 -14.57 -9.83
C ILE A 215 -27.79 -13.57 -9.92
N THR A 216 -26.61 -13.91 -9.40
CA THR A 216 -25.38 -13.13 -9.55
C THR A 216 -24.48 -13.76 -10.60
N LEU A 217 -24.06 -12.98 -11.60
CA LEU A 217 -23.14 -13.46 -12.62
C LEU A 217 -21.69 -13.19 -12.20
N TRP A 218 -20.89 -14.23 -12.13
CA TRP A 218 -19.50 -14.18 -11.71
C TRP A 218 -18.59 -14.73 -12.80
N GLY A 219 -17.53 -14.00 -13.14
CA GLY A 219 -16.49 -14.52 -14.00
C GLY A 219 -15.11 -13.98 -13.66
N GLN A 220 -14.10 -14.66 -14.20
CA GLN A 220 -12.70 -14.26 -14.08
C GLN A 220 -12.04 -14.18 -15.46
N SER A 221 -11.12 -13.24 -15.66
CA SER A 221 -10.42 -13.05 -16.95
C SER A 221 -11.40 -12.91 -18.12
N ALA A 222 -11.28 -13.72 -19.17
CA ALA A 222 -12.27 -13.79 -20.26
C ALA A 222 -13.73 -14.03 -19.78
N GLY A 223 -13.92 -14.73 -18.66
CA GLY A 223 -15.22 -14.86 -18.01
C GLY A 223 -15.71 -13.53 -17.43
N ALA A 224 -14.84 -12.72 -16.82
CA ALA A 224 -15.18 -11.36 -16.37
C ALA A 224 -15.45 -10.41 -17.54
N ILE A 225 -14.71 -10.54 -18.65
CA ILE A 225 -14.99 -9.84 -19.91
C ILE A 225 -16.39 -10.24 -20.41
N SER A 226 -16.73 -11.53 -20.36
CA SER A 226 -18.07 -12.03 -20.72
C SER A 226 -19.17 -11.43 -19.85
N VAL A 227 -18.96 -11.34 -18.52
CA VAL A 227 -19.88 -10.69 -17.59
C VAL A 227 -20.12 -9.23 -17.97
N ASP A 228 -19.06 -8.50 -18.35
CA ASP A 228 -19.19 -7.09 -18.70
C ASP A 228 -19.81 -6.89 -20.10
N TYR A 229 -19.45 -7.72 -21.09
CA TYR A 229 -20.12 -7.72 -22.40
C TYR A 229 -21.61 -8.02 -22.27
N TYR A 230 -21.96 -9.03 -21.47
CA TYR A 230 -23.35 -9.33 -21.11
C TYR A 230 -24.05 -8.09 -20.52
N ASN A 231 -23.36 -7.36 -19.64
CA ASN A 231 -23.85 -6.15 -19.02
C ASN A 231 -24.15 -5.02 -20.05
N PHE A 232 -23.52 -5.01 -21.22
CA PHE A 232 -23.84 -4.06 -22.30
C PHE A 232 -24.79 -4.61 -23.37
N ALA A 233 -24.82 -5.93 -23.56
CA ALA A 233 -25.62 -6.61 -24.58
C ALA A 233 -27.10 -6.74 -24.18
N TYR A 234 -27.38 -6.91 -22.89
CA TYR A 234 -28.74 -7.17 -22.39
C TYR A 234 -29.23 -6.14 -21.35
N PRO A 235 -29.18 -4.83 -21.64
CA PRO A 235 -29.58 -3.79 -20.68
C PRO A 235 -31.05 -3.89 -20.24
N GLU A 236 -31.94 -4.36 -21.12
CA GLU A 236 -33.39 -4.40 -20.89
C GLU A 236 -33.89 -5.73 -20.27
N ASP A 237 -33.16 -6.83 -20.43
CA ASP A 237 -33.47 -8.13 -19.82
C ASP A 237 -32.20 -8.78 -19.24
N PRO A 238 -31.64 -8.21 -18.16
CA PRO A 238 -30.38 -8.67 -17.61
C PRO A 238 -30.43 -10.07 -16.98
N ILE A 239 -31.57 -10.69 -16.69
CA ILE A 239 -31.72 -11.94 -15.88
C ILE A 239 -31.14 -11.88 -14.46
N VAL A 240 -30.05 -11.14 -14.24
CA VAL A 240 -29.18 -11.16 -13.08
C VAL A 240 -29.41 -9.93 -12.20
N SER A 241 -29.18 -10.08 -10.91
CA SER A 241 -29.30 -9.06 -9.88
C SER A 241 -27.96 -8.40 -9.53
N GLY A 242 -26.83 -9.05 -9.82
CA GLY A 242 -25.49 -8.56 -9.50
C GLY A 242 -24.41 -9.14 -10.42
N LEU A 243 -23.25 -8.49 -10.47
CA LEU A 243 -22.11 -8.85 -11.31
C LEU A 243 -20.83 -8.98 -10.47
N ILE A 244 -20.00 -9.97 -10.72
CA ILE A 244 -18.68 -10.13 -10.10
C ILE A 244 -17.65 -10.34 -11.22
N MET A 245 -16.67 -9.45 -11.29
CA MET A 245 -15.70 -9.38 -12.38
C MET A 245 -14.28 -9.39 -11.80
N ASN A 246 -13.63 -10.55 -11.85
CA ASN A 246 -12.26 -10.72 -11.37
C ASN A 246 -11.29 -10.63 -12.54
N SER A 247 -10.29 -9.75 -12.46
CA SER A 247 -9.21 -9.64 -13.43
C SER A 247 -9.66 -9.47 -14.88
N GLY A 248 -10.77 -8.75 -15.13
CA GLY A 248 -11.27 -8.51 -16.47
C GLY A 248 -12.47 -7.55 -16.53
N SER A 249 -12.67 -6.96 -17.70
CA SER A 249 -13.77 -6.05 -18.04
C SER A 249 -13.84 -5.83 -19.56
N ALA A 250 -14.89 -5.16 -20.05
CA ALA A 250 -15.11 -4.94 -21.48
C ALA A 250 -14.00 -4.12 -22.17
N PHE A 251 -13.19 -3.38 -21.41
CA PHE A 251 -12.07 -2.57 -21.92
C PHE A 251 -10.77 -3.34 -22.14
N LEU A 252 -10.72 -4.62 -21.81
CA LEU A 252 -9.56 -5.45 -22.16
C LEU A 252 -9.49 -5.59 -23.68
N SER A 253 -8.36 -5.21 -24.27
CA SER A 253 -8.15 -5.23 -25.72
C SER A 253 -7.88 -6.65 -26.24
N ILE A 254 -8.91 -7.51 -26.20
CA ILE A 254 -8.85 -8.92 -26.64
C ILE A 254 -9.71 -9.19 -27.89
N ALA A 255 -10.41 -8.19 -28.41
CA ALA A 255 -11.22 -8.36 -29.62
C ALA A 255 -10.33 -8.61 -30.85
N SER A 256 -10.80 -9.45 -31.76
CA SER A 256 -10.06 -9.86 -32.95
C SER A 256 -9.84 -8.67 -33.90
N ALA A 257 -8.62 -8.60 -34.45
CA ALA A 257 -8.27 -7.64 -35.51
C ALA A 257 -8.58 -8.17 -36.92
N ASP A 258 -9.08 -9.41 -37.06
CA ASP A 258 -9.40 -10.05 -38.35
C ASP A 258 -10.71 -9.52 -38.96
N THR A 259 -10.68 -8.27 -39.40
CA THR A 259 -11.83 -7.61 -40.06
C THR A 259 -12.16 -8.16 -41.45
N GLN A 260 -11.27 -8.99 -42.03
CA GLN A 260 -11.46 -9.59 -43.35
C GLN A 260 -11.96 -11.04 -43.30
N GLN A 261 -12.23 -11.57 -42.09
CA GLN A 261 -12.70 -12.93 -41.87
C GLN A 261 -11.77 -13.97 -42.53
N SER A 262 -10.46 -13.70 -42.45
CA SER A 262 -9.42 -14.42 -43.19
C SER A 262 -8.88 -15.62 -42.43
N ASN A 263 -8.92 -15.60 -41.09
CA ASN A 263 -8.42 -16.69 -40.25
C ASN A 263 -9.21 -17.98 -40.45
N PHE A 264 -10.54 -17.90 -40.51
CA PHE A 264 -11.41 -19.05 -40.75
C PHE A 264 -11.13 -19.69 -42.11
N THR A 265 -11.12 -18.85 -43.17
CA THR A 265 -10.79 -19.28 -44.54
C THR A 265 -9.40 -19.90 -44.61
N PHE A 266 -8.42 -19.38 -43.88
CA PHE A 266 -7.08 -19.97 -43.84
C PHE A 266 -7.08 -21.39 -43.28
N VAL A 267 -7.80 -21.63 -42.17
CA VAL A 267 -7.98 -22.98 -41.61
C VAL A 267 -8.71 -23.88 -42.62
N ALA A 268 -9.76 -23.38 -43.26
CA ALA A 268 -10.49 -24.13 -44.28
C ALA A 268 -9.58 -24.58 -45.44
N GLN A 269 -8.73 -23.67 -45.94
CA GLN A 269 -7.78 -23.97 -47.02
C GLN A 269 -6.75 -25.03 -46.63
N HIS A 270 -6.34 -25.10 -45.36
CA HIS A 270 -5.43 -26.14 -44.87
C HIS A 270 -6.02 -27.54 -45.05
N PHE A 271 -7.31 -27.72 -44.73
CA PHE A 271 -8.02 -28.98 -44.87
C PHE A 271 -8.55 -29.26 -46.28
N GLY A 272 -8.15 -28.46 -47.27
CA GLY A 272 -8.56 -28.63 -48.65
C GLY A 272 -9.97 -28.12 -48.97
N CYS A 273 -10.61 -27.40 -48.03
CA CYS A 273 -11.88 -26.70 -48.24
C CYS A 273 -11.61 -25.38 -48.97
N LYS A 274 -11.20 -25.46 -50.24
CA LYS A 274 -10.82 -24.33 -51.09
C LYS A 274 -11.97 -23.97 -52.02
N ASP A 275 -13.02 -23.35 -51.48
CA ASP A 275 -14.18 -22.92 -52.25
C ASP A 275 -14.29 -21.39 -52.29
N ALA A 276 -14.69 -20.84 -53.43
CA ALA A 276 -14.94 -19.40 -53.57
C ALA A 276 -16.26 -18.96 -52.92
N ASP A 277 -17.12 -19.93 -52.59
CA ASP A 277 -18.41 -19.76 -51.95
C ASP A 277 -18.28 -20.02 -50.44
N ALA A 278 -18.73 -19.06 -49.62
CA ALA A 278 -18.55 -19.13 -48.17
C ALA A 278 -19.37 -20.26 -47.53
N ASP A 279 -20.57 -20.53 -48.05
CA ASP A 279 -21.43 -21.61 -47.56
C ASP A 279 -20.80 -22.99 -47.81
N ALA A 280 -20.24 -23.21 -49.00
CA ALA A 280 -19.48 -24.43 -49.31
C ALA A 280 -18.23 -24.59 -48.42
N GLU A 281 -17.52 -23.50 -48.13
CA GLU A 281 -16.33 -23.50 -47.26
C GLU A 281 -16.66 -23.98 -45.85
N ILE A 282 -17.67 -23.39 -45.20
CA ILE A 282 -18.09 -23.77 -43.85
C ILE A 282 -18.64 -25.20 -43.81
N ASP A 283 -19.43 -25.61 -44.81
CA ASP A 283 -19.98 -26.97 -44.91
C ASP A 283 -18.92 -28.03 -45.14
N CYS A 284 -17.84 -27.69 -45.83
CA CYS A 284 -16.68 -28.56 -45.95
C CYS A 284 -15.97 -28.71 -44.60
N LEU A 285 -15.69 -27.61 -43.90
CA LEU A 285 -14.95 -27.66 -42.63
C LEU A 285 -15.75 -28.33 -41.49
N ARG A 286 -17.09 -28.32 -41.55
CA ARG A 286 -17.98 -29.11 -40.66
C ARG A 286 -17.74 -30.62 -40.75
N LYS A 287 -17.15 -31.12 -41.84
CA LYS A 287 -16.88 -32.56 -42.04
C LYS A 287 -15.53 -33.00 -41.49
N ILE A 288 -14.67 -32.05 -41.09
CA ILE A 288 -13.37 -32.32 -40.49
C ILE A 288 -13.56 -32.63 -39.01
N ASP A 289 -12.81 -33.59 -38.46
CA ASP A 289 -12.87 -33.88 -37.03
C ASP A 289 -12.41 -32.68 -36.20
N SER A 290 -13.05 -32.40 -35.06
CA SER A 290 -12.66 -31.27 -34.22
C SER A 290 -11.23 -31.41 -33.70
N SER A 291 -10.79 -32.64 -33.40
CA SER A 291 -9.43 -32.93 -32.94
C SER A 291 -8.38 -32.63 -34.01
N ASP A 292 -8.69 -32.86 -35.29
CA ASP A 292 -7.79 -32.51 -36.40
C ASP A 292 -7.61 -30.98 -36.50
N ILE A 293 -8.71 -30.21 -36.34
CA ILE A 293 -8.67 -28.75 -36.33
C ILE A 293 -7.86 -28.24 -35.11
N GLU A 294 -8.09 -28.78 -33.92
CA GLU A 294 -7.33 -28.45 -32.71
C GLU A 294 -5.84 -28.73 -32.89
N LEU A 295 -5.47 -29.92 -33.40
CA LEU A 295 -4.09 -30.31 -33.64
C LEU A 295 -3.41 -29.38 -34.64
N PHE A 296 -4.11 -28.98 -35.70
CA PHE A 296 -3.61 -27.99 -36.65
C PHE A 296 -3.36 -26.64 -35.97
N LEU A 297 -4.33 -26.10 -35.24
CA LEU A 297 -4.19 -24.80 -34.56
C LEU A 297 -3.08 -24.82 -33.51
N LYS A 298 -2.99 -25.90 -32.73
CA LYS A 298 -1.92 -26.13 -31.76
C LYS A 298 -0.56 -26.13 -32.44
N GLY A 299 -0.38 -26.94 -33.49
CA GLY A 299 0.88 -27.02 -34.23
C GLY A 299 1.26 -25.71 -34.90
N TYR A 300 0.28 -24.97 -35.42
CA TYR A 300 0.50 -23.65 -36.03
C TYR A 300 1.00 -22.63 -34.98
N SER A 301 0.36 -22.61 -33.82
CA SER A 301 0.70 -21.76 -32.67
C SER A 301 2.07 -22.10 -32.09
N ASP A 302 2.34 -23.37 -31.79
CA ASP A 302 3.59 -23.84 -31.20
C ASP A 302 4.81 -23.57 -32.11
N ASN A 303 4.61 -23.57 -33.42
CA ASN A 303 5.65 -23.24 -34.39
C ASN A 303 5.89 -21.73 -34.55
N GLY A 304 5.09 -20.87 -33.91
CA GLY A 304 5.19 -19.41 -34.04
C GLY A 304 4.96 -18.92 -35.47
N THR A 305 4.08 -19.59 -36.23
CA THR A 305 3.87 -19.31 -37.66
C THR A 305 3.17 -17.96 -37.86
N ALA A 306 3.62 -17.17 -38.84
CA ALA A 306 3.06 -15.86 -39.16
C ALA A 306 2.30 -15.86 -40.51
N PRO A 307 1.17 -15.13 -40.62
CA PRO A 307 0.51 -14.36 -39.56
C PRO A 307 -0.11 -15.28 -38.50
N GLY A 308 -0.16 -14.82 -37.24
CA GLY A 308 -0.79 -15.59 -36.17
C GLY A 308 -2.29 -15.73 -36.40
N LEU A 309 -2.85 -16.90 -36.08
CA LEU A 309 -4.30 -17.13 -36.10
C LEU A 309 -4.88 -16.78 -34.74
N SER A 310 -6.03 -16.10 -34.75
CA SER A 310 -6.74 -15.69 -33.54
C SER A 310 -8.25 -15.84 -33.74
N PHE A 311 -8.88 -16.54 -32.80
CA PHE A 311 -10.33 -16.79 -32.76
C PHE A 311 -10.84 -16.38 -31.38
N VAL A 312 -11.21 -15.11 -31.30
CA VAL A 312 -11.62 -14.37 -30.10
C VAL A 312 -12.76 -13.43 -30.51
N PRO A 313 -13.46 -12.77 -29.57
CA PRO A 313 -14.63 -11.96 -29.88
C PRO A 313 -14.41 -10.91 -30.98
N ILE A 314 -15.43 -10.66 -31.80
CA ILE A 314 -15.45 -9.56 -32.78
C ILE A 314 -16.42 -8.47 -32.33
N VAL A 315 -16.19 -7.24 -32.77
CA VAL A 315 -17.14 -6.14 -32.57
C VAL A 315 -18.31 -6.31 -33.55
N ASP A 316 -19.51 -6.57 -33.01
CA ASP A 316 -20.76 -6.75 -33.77
C ASP A 316 -21.84 -5.70 -33.40
N ASP A 317 -21.51 -4.78 -32.50
CA ASP A 317 -22.40 -3.76 -31.91
C ASP A 317 -23.73 -4.33 -31.37
N ARG A 318 -23.70 -5.60 -30.92
CA ARG A 318 -24.82 -6.31 -30.31
C ARG A 318 -24.39 -7.06 -29.05
N THR A 319 -23.39 -7.91 -29.17
CA THR A 319 -22.78 -8.63 -28.05
C THR A 319 -21.50 -7.93 -27.59
N VAL A 320 -20.74 -7.36 -28.52
CA VAL A 320 -19.49 -6.62 -28.28
C VAL A 320 -19.58 -5.28 -29.01
N PHE A 321 -19.32 -4.19 -28.30
CA PHE A 321 -19.53 -2.84 -28.80
C PHE A 321 -18.21 -2.10 -29.05
N ALA A 322 -18.22 -1.20 -30.03
CA ALA A 322 -17.04 -0.39 -30.34
C ALA A 322 -16.70 0.66 -29.25
N ASN A 323 -17.68 1.11 -28.46
CA ASN A 323 -17.50 2.19 -27.49
C ASN A 323 -18.31 1.99 -26.20
N TYR A 324 -17.69 1.36 -25.20
CA TYR A 324 -18.31 1.09 -23.90
C TYR A 324 -18.55 2.34 -23.06
N THR A 325 -17.62 3.31 -23.05
CA THR A 325 -17.77 4.55 -22.28
C THR A 325 -19.00 5.34 -22.73
N ALA A 326 -19.19 5.52 -24.04
CA ALA A 326 -20.36 6.22 -24.58
C ALA A 326 -21.67 5.52 -24.19
N ARG A 327 -21.70 4.18 -24.23
CA ARG A 327 -22.87 3.39 -23.82
C ARG A 327 -23.14 3.51 -22.32
N ALA A 328 -22.11 3.39 -21.48
CA ALA A 328 -22.23 3.51 -20.04
C ALA A 328 -22.78 4.88 -19.63
N LEU A 329 -22.23 5.97 -20.19
CA LEU A 329 -22.67 7.34 -19.92
C LEU A 329 -24.07 7.63 -20.47
N ALA A 330 -24.47 7.01 -21.59
CA ALA A 330 -25.84 7.04 -22.08
C ALA A 330 -26.81 6.19 -21.25
N GLY A 331 -26.29 5.38 -20.32
CA GLY A 331 -27.09 4.48 -19.50
C GLY A 331 -27.51 3.18 -20.17
N ASN A 332 -26.90 2.84 -21.30
CA ASN A 332 -27.25 1.70 -22.14
C ASN A 332 -26.48 0.44 -21.73
N PHE A 333 -26.66 0.03 -20.48
CA PHE A 333 -26.11 -1.16 -19.83
C PHE A 333 -27.02 -1.54 -18.65
N THR A 334 -26.90 -2.73 -18.07
CA THR A 334 -27.87 -3.24 -17.09
C THR A 334 -28.00 -2.43 -15.79
N ARG A 335 -26.98 -1.62 -15.46
CA ARG A 335 -26.86 -0.85 -14.20
C ARG A 335 -27.00 -1.72 -12.93
N LYS A 336 -26.80 -3.03 -13.02
CA LYS A 336 -26.80 -3.91 -11.84
C LYS A 336 -25.56 -3.63 -10.99
N PRO A 337 -25.65 -3.75 -9.64
CA PRO A 337 -24.49 -3.64 -8.77
C PRO A 337 -23.36 -4.59 -9.19
N ALA A 338 -22.11 -4.20 -8.95
CA ALA A 338 -20.97 -5.05 -9.31
C ALA A 338 -19.86 -5.06 -8.24
N ILE A 339 -19.20 -6.20 -8.08
CA ILE A 339 -17.85 -6.32 -7.52
C ILE A 339 -16.86 -6.38 -8.69
N ILE A 340 -15.81 -5.57 -8.65
CA ILE A 340 -14.76 -5.56 -9.69
C ILE A 340 -13.40 -5.56 -9.01
N GLY A 341 -12.47 -6.40 -9.45
CA GLY A 341 -11.13 -6.39 -8.88
C GLY A 341 -10.07 -6.94 -9.82
N THR A 342 -8.82 -6.77 -9.41
CA THR A 342 -7.64 -7.31 -10.06
C THR A 342 -6.70 -7.86 -8.99
N THR A 343 -5.73 -8.65 -9.39
CA THR A 343 -4.58 -9.01 -8.55
C THR A 343 -3.48 -7.96 -8.69
N THR A 344 -2.51 -7.92 -7.77
CA THR A 344 -1.41 -6.93 -7.82
C THR A 344 -0.32 -7.28 -8.85
N ASN A 345 -0.24 -8.53 -9.32
CA ASN A 345 0.80 -8.99 -10.24
C ASN A 345 0.25 -9.75 -11.46
N GLU A 346 -0.87 -9.29 -12.03
CA GLU A 346 -1.58 -9.92 -13.15
C GLU A 346 -0.64 -10.33 -14.31
N GLY A 347 0.23 -9.42 -14.73
CA GLY A 347 1.06 -9.53 -15.93
C GLY A 347 2.13 -10.62 -15.87
N ILE A 348 2.55 -11.05 -14.68
CA ILE A 348 3.66 -12.00 -14.50
C ILE A 348 3.39 -13.34 -15.19
N ALA A 349 2.12 -13.80 -15.17
CA ALA A 349 1.73 -15.09 -15.72
C ALA A 349 1.66 -15.12 -17.26
N PHE A 350 1.69 -13.95 -17.90
CA PHE A 350 1.59 -13.81 -19.36
C PHE A 350 2.93 -13.65 -20.06
N LEU A 351 4.02 -13.55 -19.31
CA LEU A 351 5.35 -13.34 -19.86
C LEU A 351 6.16 -14.65 -19.89
N PRO A 352 7.02 -14.83 -20.92
CA PRO A 352 8.02 -15.88 -20.88
C PRO A 352 8.91 -15.69 -19.64
N TYR A 353 9.16 -16.77 -18.92
CA TYR A 353 9.96 -16.70 -17.70
C TYR A 353 11.00 -17.81 -17.63
N ASN A 354 12.02 -17.56 -16.82
CA ASN A 354 12.93 -18.58 -16.33
C ASN A 354 12.45 -19.03 -14.94
N GLN A 355 12.25 -20.33 -14.71
CA GLN A 355 11.77 -20.83 -13.42
C GLN A 355 12.57 -20.31 -12.20
N THR A 356 13.89 -20.16 -12.35
CA THR A 356 14.77 -19.69 -11.27
C THR A 356 14.66 -18.19 -11.00
N TYR A 357 14.37 -17.37 -12.03
CA TYR A 357 14.49 -15.91 -11.93
C TYR A 357 13.18 -15.16 -12.14
N GLY A 358 12.13 -15.84 -12.59
CA GLY A 358 10.89 -15.22 -13.04
C GLY A 358 11.02 -14.52 -14.41
N PRO A 359 9.95 -13.85 -14.86
CA PRO A 359 9.98 -13.00 -16.03
C PRO A 359 10.55 -11.61 -15.69
N ASP A 360 10.69 -10.75 -16.70
CA ASP A 360 11.04 -9.34 -16.48
C ASP A 360 9.93 -8.62 -15.69
N GLN A 361 10.23 -8.19 -14.47
CA GLN A 361 9.25 -7.56 -13.58
C GLN A 361 8.73 -6.23 -14.12
N ALA A 362 9.56 -5.43 -14.79
CA ALA A 362 9.10 -4.15 -15.35
C ALA A 362 8.10 -4.37 -16.49
N GLN A 363 8.33 -5.40 -17.30
CA GLN A 363 7.37 -5.82 -18.32
C GLN A 363 6.11 -6.41 -17.68
N ALA A 364 6.23 -7.16 -16.59
CA ALA A 364 5.09 -7.70 -15.86
C ALA A 364 4.22 -6.57 -15.28
N ASP A 365 4.83 -5.58 -14.62
CA ASP A 365 4.16 -4.40 -14.07
C ASP A 365 3.48 -3.59 -15.18
N ALA A 366 4.16 -3.38 -16.31
CA ALA A 366 3.58 -2.70 -17.46
C ALA A 366 2.38 -3.47 -18.03
N THR A 367 2.44 -4.81 -18.06
CA THR A 367 1.34 -5.68 -18.51
C THR A 367 0.19 -5.65 -17.50
N THR A 368 0.47 -5.74 -16.20
CA THR A 368 -0.51 -5.58 -15.12
C THR A 368 -1.27 -4.26 -15.25
N ALA A 369 -0.52 -3.15 -15.41
CA ALA A 369 -1.10 -1.83 -15.54
C ALA A 369 -1.95 -1.69 -16.81
N SER A 370 -1.37 -1.99 -17.97
CA SER A 370 -1.98 -1.71 -19.28
C SER A 370 -3.09 -2.67 -19.66
N LEU A 371 -2.96 -3.96 -19.35
CA LEU A 371 -3.91 -4.98 -19.76
C LEU A 371 -5.02 -5.21 -18.73
N PHE A 372 -4.77 -5.04 -17.43
CA PHE A 372 -5.75 -5.39 -16.40
C PHE A 372 -6.19 -4.18 -15.57
N LEU A 373 -5.26 -3.56 -14.83
CA LEU A 373 -5.60 -2.55 -13.83
C LEU A 373 -6.24 -1.30 -14.45
N CYS A 374 -5.67 -0.75 -15.51
CA CYS A 374 -6.22 0.45 -16.17
C CYS A 374 -7.59 0.19 -16.81
N PRO A 375 -7.80 -0.87 -17.61
CA PRO A 375 -9.12 -1.21 -18.13
C PRO A 375 -10.20 -1.44 -17.06
N VAL A 376 -9.88 -2.18 -16.00
CA VAL A 376 -10.81 -2.39 -14.87
C VAL A 376 -11.11 -1.07 -14.14
N THR A 377 -10.12 -0.18 -14.04
CA THR A 377 -10.31 1.18 -13.51
C THR A 377 -11.25 1.99 -14.39
N GLN A 378 -11.10 1.91 -15.72
CA GLN A 378 -11.99 2.60 -16.66
C GLN A 378 -13.44 2.14 -16.50
N THR A 379 -13.67 0.84 -16.41
CA THR A 379 -15.01 0.27 -16.14
C THR A 379 -15.58 0.78 -14.81
N THR A 380 -14.77 0.80 -13.76
CA THR A 380 -15.18 1.32 -12.44
C THR A 380 -15.57 2.79 -12.53
N HIS A 381 -14.75 3.60 -13.23
CA HIS A 381 -14.99 5.02 -13.44
C HIS A 381 -16.32 5.26 -14.17
N ASP A 382 -16.53 4.58 -15.30
CA ASP A 382 -17.72 4.79 -16.14
C ASP A 382 -19.01 4.36 -15.42
N ARG A 383 -18.96 3.28 -14.64
CA ARG A 383 -20.08 2.85 -13.78
C ARG A 383 -20.37 3.85 -12.66
N THR A 384 -19.34 4.39 -12.04
CA THR A 384 -19.46 5.41 -10.99
C THR A 384 -20.05 6.71 -11.55
N ALA A 385 -19.57 7.16 -12.72
CA ALA A 385 -20.11 8.31 -13.44
C ALA A 385 -21.58 8.11 -13.84
N ALA A 386 -21.97 6.87 -14.13
CA ALA A 386 -23.35 6.48 -14.40
C ALA A 386 -24.22 6.27 -13.13
N ASN A 387 -23.72 6.59 -11.92
CA ASN A 387 -24.38 6.39 -10.62
C ASN A 387 -24.79 4.94 -10.35
N THR A 388 -23.94 3.97 -10.70
CA THR A 388 -24.20 2.55 -10.48
C THR A 388 -23.36 2.01 -9.33
N THR A 389 -23.98 1.30 -8.39
CA THR A 389 -23.30 0.68 -7.25
C THR A 389 -22.15 -0.21 -7.72
N THR A 390 -20.94 0.12 -7.27
CA THR A 390 -19.74 -0.62 -7.63
C THR A 390 -18.86 -0.79 -6.40
N PHE A 391 -18.43 -2.02 -6.13
CA PHE A 391 -17.47 -2.37 -5.10
C PHE A 391 -16.17 -2.76 -5.77
N ARG A 392 -15.05 -2.34 -5.19
CA ARG A 392 -13.74 -2.58 -5.78
C ARG A 392 -12.79 -3.20 -4.77
N TYR A 393 -12.02 -4.19 -5.22
CA TYR A 393 -10.89 -4.74 -4.47
C TYR A 393 -9.61 -4.79 -5.32
N LEU A 394 -8.48 -4.93 -4.63
CA LEU A 394 -7.19 -5.26 -5.22
C LEU A 394 -6.60 -6.40 -4.37
N TYR A 395 -6.39 -7.57 -4.99
CA TYR A 395 -5.90 -8.76 -4.30
C TYR A 395 -4.37 -8.82 -4.33
N GLY A 396 -3.75 -8.87 -3.15
CA GLY A 396 -2.30 -8.96 -2.98
C GLY A 396 -1.83 -10.17 -2.18
N GLY A 397 -2.65 -11.23 -2.10
CA GLY A 397 -2.30 -12.45 -1.36
C GLY A 397 -1.18 -13.23 -2.05
N ASN A 398 -0.23 -13.74 -1.25
CA ASN A 398 0.91 -14.51 -1.74
C ASN A 398 1.09 -15.77 -0.88
N PHE A 399 0.26 -16.78 -1.14
CA PHE A 399 0.28 -18.05 -0.43
C PHE A 399 1.06 -19.09 -1.22
N SER A 400 2.13 -19.66 -0.64
CA SER A 400 3.09 -20.50 -1.37
C SER A 400 2.51 -21.81 -1.94
N ASN A 401 1.37 -22.27 -1.46
CA ASN A 401 0.63 -23.40 -2.04
C ASN A 401 -0.14 -23.01 -3.31
N ILE A 402 -0.50 -21.73 -3.49
CA ILE A 402 -1.14 -21.21 -4.71
C ILE A 402 -0.12 -20.56 -5.65
N SER A 403 0.87 -19.86 -5.07
CA SER A 403 1.95 -19.14 -5.74
C SER A 403 3.30 -19.76 -5.35
N PRO A 404 3.61 -20.97 -5.88
CA PRO A 404 4.78 -21.73 -5.47
C PRO A 404 6.13 -21.06 -5.79
N GLN A 405 6.18 -20.13 -6.73
CA GLN A 405 7.43 -19.46 -7.08
C GLN A 405 7.54 -18.13 -6.35
N PHE A 406 8.75 -17.81 -5.86
CA PHE A 406 8.99 -16.61 -5.05
C PHE A 406 8.68 -15.29 -5.79
N TRP A 407 8.67 -15.31 -7.13
CA TRP A 407 8.46 -14.16 -8.00
C TRP A 407 7.01 -14.02 -8.51
N GLU A 408 6.14 -15.01 -8.26
CA GLU A 408 4.75 -14.97 -8.75
C GLU A 408 3.91 -13.92 -8.03
N GLY A 409 3.99 -13.86 -6.70
CA GLY A 409 3.11 -13.00 -5.90
C GLY A 409 1.63 -13.27 -6.20
N ALA A 410 0.79 -12.23 -6.17
CA ALA A 410 -0.61 -12.33 -6.56
C ALA A 410 -0.77 -12.28 -8.08
N TYR A 411 -0.42 -13.37 -8.78
CA TYR A 411 -0.51 -13.47 -10.24
C TYR A 411 -1.95 -13.65 -10.73
N HIS A 412 -2.17 -13.54 -12.05
CA HIS A 412 -3.48 -13.71 -12.65
C HIS A 412 -4.13 -15.06 -12.29
N SER A 413 -5.35 -15.01 -11.74
CA SER A 413 -6.16 -16.15 -11.23
C SER A 413 -5.82 -16.66 -9.82
N SER A 414 -4.76 -16.17 -9.17
CA SER A 414 -4.31 -16.66 -7.85
C SER A 414 -5.28 -16.40 -6.69
N ASP A 415 -6.31 -15.58 -6.90
CA ASP A 415 -7.37 -15.31 -5.93
C ASP A 415 -8.50 -16.36 -5.97
N LEU A 416 -8.71 -17.03 -7.11
CA LEU A 416 -9.81 -17.98 -7.30
C LEU A 416 -9.88 -19.11 -6.26
N PRO A 417 -8.76 -19.76 -5.87
CA PRO A 417 -8.85 -20.88 -4.92
C PRO A 417 -9.43 -20.47 -3.56
N LEU A 418 -9.31 -19.20 -3.20
CA LEU A 418 -9.90 -18.63 -1.98
C LEU A 418 -11.42 -18.48 -2.13
N TYR A 419 -11.90 -17.98 -3.26
CA TYR A 419 -13.34 -17.83 -3.51
C TYR A 419 -14.07 -19.17 -3.67
N PHE A 420 -13.40 -20.20 -4.18
CA PHE A 420 -13.98 -21.54 -4.34
C PHE A 420 -13.80 -22.44 -3.11
N GLY A 421 -12.97 -22.04 -2.14
CA GLY A 421 -12.62 -22.89 -0.99
C GLY A 421 -11.71 -24.07 -1.34
N THR A 422 -11.00 -23.97 -2.47
CA THR A 422 -10.10 -25.00 -3.03
C THR A 422 -8.62 -24.71 -2.76
N TYR A 423 -8.27 -23.64 -2.06
CA TYR A 423 -6.89 -23.24 -1.76
C TYR A 423 -5.99 -24.37 -1.22
N GLY A 424 -6.54 -25.29 -0.41
CA GLY A 424 -5.79 -26.41 0.16
C GLY A 424 -5.76 -27.72 -0.66
N ILE A 425 -6.14 -27.72 -1.95
CA ILE A 425 -6.13 -28.96 -2.77
C ILE A 425 -4.75 -29.33 -3.31
N ALA A 426 -3.82 -28.38 -3.35
CA ALA A 426 -2.49 -28.59 -3.93
C ALA A 426 -1.41 -27.95 -3.07
N ARG A 427 -0.23 -28.59 -3.04
CA ARG A 427 0.98 -28.11 -2.36
C ARG A 427 0.84 -27.82 -0.85
N GLY A 428 -0.22 -28.31 -0.21
CA GLY A 428 -0.47 -28.23 1.24
C GLY A 428 -1.93 -27.86 1.54
N ASN A 429 -2.32 -27.94 2.82
CA ASN A 429 -3.69 -27.62 3.25
C ASN A 429 -3.94 -26.11 3.43
N GLY A 430 -2.94 -25.28 3.13
CA GLY A 430 -2.92 -23.86 3.45
C GLY A 430 -2.66 -23.57 4.94
N THR A 431 -2.49 -22.28 5.27
CA THR A 431 -2.33 -21.80 6.66
C THR A 431 -3.68 -21.49 7.31
N ASP A 432 -3.72 -21.34 8.64
CA ASP A 432 -4.94 -20.88 9.33
C ASP A 432 -5.36 -19.48 8.86
N PHE A 433 -4.39 -18.58 8.64
CA PHE A 433 -4.64 -17.25 8.08
C PHE A 433 -5.22 -17.32 6.65
N GLU A 434 -4.69 -18.19 5.80
CA GLU A 434 -5.23 -18.41 4.46
C GLU A 434 -6.65 -18.95 4.47
N ARG A 435 -6.97 -19.86 5.40
CA ARG A 435 -8.33 -20.33 5.65
C ARG A 435 -9.25 -19.16 6.03
N GLU A 436 -8.85 -18.33 6.98
CA GLU A 436 -9.64 -17.16 7.42
C GLU A 436 -9.88 -16.18 6.27
N VAL A 437 -8.86 -15.90 5.45
CA VAL A 437 -8.98 -15.04 4.25
C VAL A 437 -9.96 -15.66 3.24
N SER A 438 -9.83 -16.96 2.98
CA SER A 438 -10.71 -17.72 2.09
C SER A 438 -12.16 -17.70 2.56
N GLU A 439 -12.40 -17.94 3.84
CA GLU A 439 -13.74 -17.91 4.45
C GLU A 439 -14.36 -16.52 4.34
N GLN A 440 -13.61 -15.48 4.70
CA GLN A 440 -14.06 -14.09 4.64
C GLN A 440 -14.35 -13.64 3.20
N ALA A 441 -13.52 -14.03 2.23
CA ALA A 441 -13.73 -13.73 0.82
C ALA A 441 -15.03 -14.35 0.28
N GLN A 442 -15.25 -15.62 0.61
CA GLN A 442 -16.48 -16.35 0.29
C GLN A 442 -17.72 -15.73 0.96
N ASP A 443 -17.60 -15.26 2.20
CA ASP A 443 -18.69 -14.61 2.92
C ASP A 443 -19.06 -13.25 2.30
N TYR A 444 -18.09 -12.50 1.77
CA TYR A 444 -18.38 -11.28 1.00
C TYR A 444 -19.15 -11.58 -0.28
N TYR A 445 -18.77 -12.60 -1.04
CA TYR A 445 -19.48 -12.98 -2.26
C TYR A 445 -20.89 -13.47 -1.95
N LEU A 446 -21.06 -14.23 -0.87
CA LEU A 446 -22.37 -14.66 -0.40
C LEU A 446 -23.24 -13.48 0.05
N ALA A 447 -22.68 -12.54 0.81
CA ALA A 447 -23.40 -11.34 1.23
C ALA A 447 -23.85 -10.51 0.03
N PHE A 448 -22.99 -10.33 -0.97
CA PHE A 448 -23.35 -9.67 -2.23
C PHE A 448 -24.41 -10.43 -3.01
N ALA A 449 -24.34 -11.76 -3.09
CA ALA A 449 -25.36 -12.55 -3.77
C ALA A 449 -26.72 -12.51 -3.06
N LYS A 450 -26.73 -12.42 -1.72
CA LYS A 450 -27.93 -12.25 -0.89
C LYS A 450 -28.58 -10.88 -1.10
N ASP A 451 -27.79 -9.81 -1.03
CA ASP A 451 -28.19 -8.42 -1.30
C ASP A 451 -27.05 -7.65 -2.00
N PRO A 452 -27.13 -7.46 -3.33
CA PRO A 452 -26.09 -6.79 -4.11
C PRO A 452 -25.89 -5.31 -3.78
N ILE A 453 -26.79 -4.69 -3.01
CA ILE A 453 -26.72 -3.28 -2.63
C ILE A 453 -26.21 -3.12 -1.20
N ASN A 454 -26.80 -3.84 -0.25
CA ASN A 454 -26.55 -3.64 1.18
C ASN A 454 -25.71 -4.74 1.83
N GLY A 455 -25.59 -5.92 1.21
CA GLY A 455 -24.92 -7.07 1.84
C GLY A 455 -23.45 -6.79 2.16
N LEU A 456 -22.71 -6.18 1.24
CA LEU A 456 -21.32 -5.78 1.48
C LEU A 456 -21.17 -4.62 2.48
N PRO A 457 -21.96 -3.52 2.39
CA PRO A 457 -21.94 -2.46 3.40
C PRO A 457 -22.22 -2.94 4.83
N GLU A 458 -23.15 -3.88 5.02
CA GLU A 458 -23.44 -4.48 6.34
C GLU A 458 -22.23 -5.25 6.92
N SER A 459 -21.40 -5.81 6.04
CA SER A 459 -20.13 -6.46 6.38
C SER A 459 -18.94 -5.49 6.45
N GLY A 460 -19.18 -4.17 6.39
CA GLY A 460 -18.14 -3.13 6.51
C GLY A 460 -17.49 -2.68 5.19
N TRP A 461 -17.89 -3.23 4.04
CA TRP A 461 -17.33 -2.87 2.73
C TRP A 461 -18.20 -1.81 2.02
N LYS A 462 -17.72 -0.57 2.00
CA LYS A 462 -18.43 0.58 1.40
C LYS A 462 -18.41 0.54 -0.13
N SER A 463 -19.52 0.95 -0.77
CA SER A 463 -19.63 1.09 -2.22
C SER A 463 -19.04 2.42 -2.73
N LEU A 464 -18.62 2.41 -3.99
CA LEU A 464 -18.29 3.59 -4.76
C LEU A 464 -19.59 4.11 -5.39
N ILE A 465 -20.23 5.12 -4.78
CA ILE A 465 -21.33 5.88 -5.41
C ILE A 465 -20.85 7.32 -5.59
N ALA A 466 -21.02 7.88 -6.80
CA ALA A 466 -20.77 9.29 -7.04
C ALA A 466 -21.73 10.13 -6.18
N THR A 467 -21.26 10.66 -5.06
CA THR A 467 -21.92 11.81 -4.45
C THR A 467 -21.73 13.00 -5.39
N LYS A 468 -22.78 13.80 -5.62
CA LYS A 468 -22.87 14.95 -6.55
C LYS A 468 -21.85 16.10 -6.30
N ARG A 469 -20.69 15.84 -5.70
CA ARG A 469 -19.66 16.81 -5.32
C ARG A 469 -18.24 16.51 -5.85
N SER A 470 -18.01 15.55 -6.76
CA SER A 470 -16.63 15.21 -7.16
C SER A 470 -16.27 15.28 -8.64
N ALA A 471 -17.16 15.66 -9.56
CA ALA A 471 -16.83 15.69 -11.00
C ALA A 471 -15.71 16.69 -11.39
N GLU A 472 -15.36 17.67 -10.54
CA GLU A 472 -14.21 18.58 -10.74
C GLU A 472 -12.99 18.26 -9.85
N LYS A 473 -13.08 17.27 -8.95
CA LYS A 473 -11.96 16.89 -8.06
C LYS A 473 -11.21 15.63 -8.52
N ASP A 474 -11.78 14.83 -9.41
CA ASP A 474 -11.26 13.50 -9.70
C ASP A 474 -10.11 13.46 -10.72
N GLN A 475 -9.76 14.58 -11.37
CA GLN A 475 -8.50 14.72 -12.12
C GLN A 475 -7.28 15.09 -11.26
N LEU A 476 -7.48 15.47 -10.00
CA LEU A 476 -6.38 15.75 -9.05
C LEU A 476 -6.21 14.67 -7.96
N ASN A 477 -7.14 13.71 -7.85
CA ASN A 477 -7.22 12.79 -6.70
C ASN A 477 -6.64 11.39 -6.91
N ILE A 478 -6.09 11.06 -8.08
CA ILE A 478 -5.47 9.74 -8.34
C ILE A 478 -4.09 9.63 -7.65
N MET A 479 -3.56 10.71 -7.07
CA MET A 479 -2.40 10.68 -6.16
C MET A 479 -2.76 10.89 -4.67
N ALA A 480 -4.04 11.03 -4.29
CA ALA A 480 -4.40 11.56 -2.97
C ALA A 480 -5.43 10.77 -2.13
N ASN A 481 -6.00 9.65 -2.61
CA ASN A 481 -6.97 8.87 -1.82
C ASN A 481 -6.43 7.51 -1.34
N GLN A 482 -5.37 7.54 -0.52
CA GLN A 482 -5.57 6.94 0.80
C GLN A 482 -6.55 7.90 1.50
N ALA A 483 -7.70 7.43 2.00
CA ALA A 483 -8.34 8.20 3.07
C ALA A 483 -7.23 8.54 4.08
N PRO A 484 -7.13 9.76 4.65
CA PRO A 484 -6.17 9.97 5.71
C PRO A 484 -6.48 8.89 6.74
N ALA A 485 -5.58 7.92 6.83
CA ALA A 485 -5.65 6.86 7.81
C ALA A 485 -5.95 7.60 9.12
N SER A 486 -6.98 7.14 9.85
CA SER A 486 -7.28 7.79 11.13
C SER A 486 -5.97 7.86 11.91
N LEU A 487 -5.78 8.87 12.75
CA LEU A 487 -4.52 8.97 13.49
C LEU A 487 -4.19 7.62 14.17
N VAL A 488 -5.22 6.90 14.64
CA VAL A 488 -5.11 5.54 15.17
C VAL A 488 -4.57 4.54 14.12
N ASP A 489 -5.11 4.49 12.91
CA ASP A 489 -4.63 3.60 11.83
C ASP A 489 -3.17 3.89 11.45
N VAL A 490 -2.77 5.17 11.43
CA VAL A 490 -1.37 5.57 11.20
C VAL A 490 -0.48 5.09 12.35
N LEU A 491 -0.94 5.22 13.59
CA LEU A 491 -0.18 4.86 14.78
C LEU A 491 -0.08 3.34 14.96
N THR A 492 -1.04 2.56 14.48
CA THR A 492 -1.06 1.08 14.63
C THR A 492 -0.54 0.32 13.42
N ALA A 493 -0.24 0.98 12.30
CA ALA A 493 0.35 0.35 11.12
C ALA A 493 1.78 -0.15 11.40
N SER A 494 1.93 -1.45 11.67
CA SER A 494 3.22 -2.14 11.71
C SER A 494 3.18 -3.40 10.84
N GLY A 495 4.27 -3.65 10.11
CA GLY A 495 4.48 -4.87 9.32
C GLY A 495 4.95 -6.07 10.15
N GLY A 496 5.18 -5.89 11.46
CA GLY A 496 5.74 -6.90 12.35
C GLY A 496 7.28 -6.89 12.34
N ALA A 497 7.87 -7.05 13.52
CA ALA A 497 9.32 -7.05 13.70
C ALA A 497 9.91 -8.42 13.35
N GLU A 498 10.89 -8.43 12.45
CA GLU A 498 11.61 -9.64 12.03
C GLU A 498 13.03 -9.70 12.62
N PRO A 499 13.59 -10.91 12.84
CA PRO A 499 14.97 -11.08 13.28
C PRO A 499 15.99 -10.74 12.18
N ALA A 500 17.01 -9.94 12.51
CA ALA A 500 18.00 -9.39 11.57
C ALA A 500 19.20 -10.30 11.25
N GLY A 501 19.03 -11.64 11.26
CA GLY A 501 20.17 -12.58 11.20
C GLY A 501 21.12 -12.33 10.01
N PHE A 502 20.56 -12.20 8.81
CA PHE A 502 21.36 -11.96 7.60
C PHE A 502 22.11 -10.61 7.62
N LEU A 503 21.50 -9.57 8.20
CA LEU A 503 22.08 -8.23 8.25
C LEU A 503 23.31 -8.22 9.14
N ASN A 504 23.24 -8.91 10.28
CA ASN A 504 24.38 -9.05 11.19
C ASN A 504 25.56 -9.76 10.51
N ASP A 505 25.31 -10.75 9.64
CA ASP A 505 26.37 -11.39 8.86
C ASP A 505 26.99 -10.43 7.83
N ILE A 506 26.19 -9.60 7.17
CA ILE A 506 26.70 -8.55 6.25
C ILE A 506 27.57 -7.56 7.03
N VAL A 507 27.08 -7.02 8.14
CA VAL A 507 27.80 -6.04 8.98
C VAL A 507 29.11 -6.63 9.47
N LYS A 508 29.10 -7.89 9.92
CA LYS A 508 30.32 -8.59 10.35
C LYS A 508 31.37 -8.68 9.24
N ASN A 509 30.96 -8.98 8.00
CA ASN A 509 31.87 -9.03 6.86
C ASN A 509 32.36 -7.64 6.41
N LEU A 510 31.52 -6.61 6.55
CA LEU A 510 31.87 -5.24 6.19
C LEU A 510 32.58 -4.47 7.31
N TRP A 511 32.64 -5.01 8.53
CA TRP A 511 33.12 -4.32 9.72
C TRP A 511 34.46 -3.60 9.55
N PRO A 512 35.50 -4.18 8.92
CA PRO A 512 36.76 -3.45 8.70
C PRO A 512 36.60 -2.18 7.86
N ASN A 513 35.71 -2.19 6.87
CA ASN A 513 35.42 -1.02 6.03
C ASN A 513 34.57 0.02 6.79
N ILE A 514 33.62 -0.46 7.61
CA ILE A 514 32.81 0.39 8.49
C ILE A 514 33.71 1.12 9.50
N CYS A 515 34.70 0.45 10.09
CA CYS A 515 35.66 1.06 11.01
C CYS A 515 36.45 2.19 10.32
N VAL A 516 36.91 1.98 9.07
CA VAL A 516 37.63 3.02 8.32
C VAL A 516 36.72 4.23 8.04
N ALA A 517 35.50 3.98 7.55
CA ALA A 517 34.54 5.05 7.31
C ALA A 517 34.18 5.82 8.59
N GLY A 518 33.93 5.10 9.70
CA GLY A 518 33.65 5.70 11.01
C GLY A 518 34.81 6.54 11.53
N SER A 519 36.06 6.08 11.35
CA SER A 519 37.25 6.85 11.74
C SER A 519 37.37 8.16 10.95
N ASN A 520 37.07 8.14 9.65
CA ASN A 520 37.07 9.35 8.83
C ASN A 520 35.98 10.33 9.28
N ILE A 521 34.76 9.85 9.57
CA ILE A 521 33.67 10.69 10.09
C ILE A 521 34.06 11.34 11.42
N ILE A 522 34.63 10.57 12.34
CA ILE A 522 35.10 11.11 13.64
C ILE A 522 36.13 12.22 13.40
N LYS A 523 37.09 12.00 12.51
CA LYS A 523 38.16 12.96 12.23
C LYS A 523 37.71 14.22 11.52
N GLU A 524 36.90 14.07 10.49
CA GLU A 524 36.56 15.18 9.60
C GLU A 524 35.36 15.96 10.10
N THR A 525 34.45 15.33 10.86
CA THR A 525 33.20 15.95 11.31
C THR A 525 33.14 16.13 12.83
N VAL A 526 33.40 15.07 13.61
CA VAL A 526 33.17 15.11 15.06
C VAL A 526 34.27 15.89 15.79
N GLU A 527 35.54 15.68 15.45
CA GLU A 527 36.69 16.32 16.10
C GLU A 527 36.65 17.86 16.02
N PRO A 528 36.37 18.50 14.87
CA PRO A 528 36.19 19.96 14.80
C PRO A 528 35.05 20.49 15.69
N ILE A 529 33.94 19.76 15.77
CA ILE A 529 32.80 20.14 16.61
C ILE A 529 33.15 19.99 18.09
N LEU A 530 33.81 18.91 18.48
CA LEU A 530 34.33 18.71 19.84
C LEU A 530 35.26 19.86 20.25
N ALA A 531 36.21 20.24 19.39
CA ALA A 531 37.15 21.31 19.68
C ALA A 531 36.46 22.68 19.90
N SER A 532 35.39 22.95 19.15
CA SER A 532 34.64 24.22 19.27
C SER A 532 33.62 24.23 20.41
N THR A 533 33.14 23.06 20.85
CA THR A 533 32.05 22.95 21.86
C THR A 533 32.57 22.73 23.27
N LEU A 534 33.72 22.06 23.42
CA LEU A 534 34.25 21.73 24.74
C LEU A 534 34.81 22.97 25.47
N PRO A 535 34.45 23.17 26.75
CA PRO A 535 34.85 24.36 27.49
C PRO A 535 36.32 24.32 27.94
N GLY A 536 36.95 25.50 27.98
CA GLY A 536 38.25 25.71 28.63
C GLY A 536 39.37 24.82 28.06
N PRO A 537 40.18 24.14 28.90
CA PRO A 537 41.34 23.36 28.44
C PRO A 537 40.96 22.10 27.63
N LEU A 538 39.69 21.68 27.64
CA LEU A 538 39.18 20.53 26.88
C LEU A 538 38.98 20.84 25.38
N GLY A 539 38.91 22.11 24.98
CA GLY A 539 38.72 22.50 23.56
C GLY A 539 39.90 22.13 22.63
N ASN A 540 41.04 21.71 23.18
CA ASN A 540 42.18 21.22 22.41
C ASN A 540 42.26 19.69 22.32
N LEU A 541 41.22 18.98 22.80
CA LEU A 541 41.16 17.52 22.70
C LEU A 541 41.03 17.08 21.25
N ARG A 542 41.90 16.13 20.86
CA ARG A 542 41.96 15.55 19.52
C ARG A 542 42.18 14.05 19.64
N PHE A 543 41.64 13.28 18.71
CA PHE A 543 41.88 11.85 18.67
C PHE A 543 43.30 11.57 18.15
N THR A 544 44.13 10.85 18.89
CA THR A 544 45.44 10.38 18.39
C THR A 544 45.36 8.97 17.81
N LYS A 545 44.35 8.21 18.25
CA LYS A 545 44.06 6.86 17.80
C LYS A 545 42.56 6.64 17.77
N ILE A 546 42.08 6.01 16.70
CA ILE A 546 40.68 5.60 16.56
C ILE A 546 40.67 4.15 16.07
N ASP A 547 40.35 3.23 16.97
CA ASP A 547 40.15 1.81 16.68
C ASP A 547 38.83 1.33 17.30
N PHE A 548 37.86 0.98 16.46
CA PHE A 548 36.55 0.47 16.89
C PHE A 548 36.60 -1.00 17.33
N GLY A 549 37.73 -1.67 17.17
CA GLY A 549 37.91 -3.07 17.52
C GLY A 549 37.25 -4.05 16.56
N HIS A 550 37.12 -5.30 17.02
CA HIS A 550 36.70 -6.44 16.20
C HIS A 550 35.25 -6.91 16.45
N ILE A 551 34.55 -6.29 17.41
CA ILE A 551 33.15 -6.63 17.73
C ILE A 551 32.23 -5.71 16.92
N PRO A 552 31.49 -6.25 15.92
CA PRO A 552 30.61 -5.44 15.08
C PRO A 552 29.37 -4.97 15.82
N ILE A 553 28.74 -3.91 15.29
CA ILE A 553 27.40 -3.48 15.67
C ILE A 553 26.40 -4.62 15.37
N GLY A 554 25.50 -4.90 16.32
CA GLY A 554 24.40 -5.84 16.15
C GLY A 554 23.06 -5.16 15.98
N PHE A 555 22.20 -5.75 15.14
CA PHE A 555 20.82 -5.33 14.91
C PHE A 555 19.83 -6.43 15.30
N SER A 556 18.68 -6.01 15.84
CA SER A 556 17.51 -6.84 16.16
C SER A 556 16.22 -6.08 15.84
N ASN A 557 15.07 -6.77 15.88
CA ASN A 557 13.73 -6.20 15.67
C ASN A 557 13.66 -5.24 14.47
N VAL A 558 13.84 -5.78 13.27
CA VAL A 558 13.77 -4.98 12.04
C VAL A 558 12.32 -4.82 11.63
N ASP A 559 11.85 -3.59 11.64
CA ASP A 559 10.54 -3.20 11.13
C ASP A 559 10.71 -2.48 9.78
N VAL A 560 10.02 -2.96 8.74
CA VAL A 560 10.10 -2.38 7.39
C VAL A 560 8.78 -1.73 7.01
N HIS A 561 8.83 -0.47 6.60
CA HIS A 561 7.64 0.30 6.23
C HIS A 561 7.85 1.02 4.90
N LYS A 562 6.81 1.03 4.05
CA LYS A 562 6.76 1.92 2.88
C LYS A 562 6.39 3.34 3.34
N THR A 563 7.14 4.35 2.91
CA THR A 563 6.84 5.75 3.26
C THR A 563 5.84 6.40 2.31
N LYS A 564 5.23 7.51 2.73
CA LYS A 564 4.32 8.33 1.89
C LYS A 564 4.97 8.92 0.64
N THR A 565 6.30 8.98 0.59
CA THR A 565 7.08 9.48 -0.56
C THR A 565 7.66 8.34 -1.41
N ASP A 566 7.01 7.17 -1.40
CA ASP A 566 7.47 5.96 -2.09
C ASP A 566 8.91 5.53 -1.75
N GLY A 567 9.35 5.80 -0.51
CA GLY A 567 10.61 5.29 0.03
C GLY A 567 10.42 3.99 0.83
N ILE A 568 11.54 3.32 1.15
CA ILE A 568 11.56 2.15 2.04
C ILE A 568 12.27 2.55 3.32
N LYS A 569 11.57 2.50 4.45
CA LYS A 569 12.13 2.79 5.79
C LYS A 569 12.37 1.47 6.52
N LEU A 570 13.57 1.31 7.08
CA LEU A 570 13.96 0.20 7.94
C LEU A 570 14.28 0.75 9.33
N ASP A 571 13.47 0.40 10.32
CA ASP A 571 13.69 0.76 11.71
C ASP A 571 14.21 -0.47 12.47
N MET A 572 15.36 -0.34 13.12
CA MET A 572 16.11 -1.48 13.67
C MET A 572 16.65 -1.14 15.05
N ASP A 573 16.49 -2.05 16.00
CA ASP A 573 17.12 -1.91 17.31
C ASP A 573 18.61 -2.24 17.18
N MET A 574 19.46 -1.28 17.54
CA MET A 574 20.90 -1.40 17.51
C MET A 574 21.44 -1.58 18.93
N ASP A 575 22.27 -2.60 19.13
CA ASP A 575 23.03 -2.84 20.36
C ASP A 575 24.50 -3.09 19.98
N TRP A 576 25.38 -2.22 20.44
CA TRP A 576 26.81 -2.33 20.20
C TRP A 576 27.60 -2.27 21.50
N GLU A 577 28.21 -3.39 21.86
CA GLU A 577 29.19 -3.53 22.94
C GLU A 577 30.58 -3.72 22.35
N GLY A 578 31.18 -2.62 21.90
CA GLY A 578 32.49 -2.63 21.24
C GLY A 578 33.65 -2.60 22.24
N VAL A 579 34.61 -3.50 22.09
CA VAL A 579 35.94 -3.40 22.72
C VAL A 579 36.82 -2.56 21.81
N CYS A 580 37.02 -1.29 22.16
CA CYS A 580 37.63 -0.26 21.33
C CYS A 580 39.01 0.15 21.88
N ASP A 581 39.74 0.96 21.12
CA ASP A 581 40.95 1.65 21.57
C ASP A 581 40.99 3.05 20.95
N PHE A 582 40.23 3.96 21.57
CA PHE A 582 40.25 5.38 21.23
C PHE A 582 41.16 6.13 22.17
N GLU A 583 42.08 6.94 21.64
CA GLU A 583 42.97 7.77 22.44
C GLU A 583 42.71 9.24 22.14
N LEU A 584 42.50 10.01 23.21
CA LEU A 584 42.31 11.45 23.18
C LEU A 584 43.52 12.14 23.83
N ASP A 585 44.07 13.16 23.17
CA ASP A 585 45.19 13.96 23.66
C ASP A 585 44.84 15.45 23.61
N GLY A 586 45.32 16.22 24.59
CA GLY A 586 45.11 17.66 24.68
C GLY A 586 46.27 18.34 25.41
N ASN A 587 46.63 19.56 25.00
CA ASN A 587 47.85 20.23 25.47
C ASN A 587 47.90 20.49 27.01
N MET A 588 46.77 20.38 27.72
CA MET A 588 46.63 20.64 29.16
C MET A 588 45.84 19.56 29.91
N VAL A 589 45.55 18.42 29.25
CA VAL A 589 44.74 17.33 29.79
C VAL A 589 45.53 16.04 29.64
N PRO A 590 45.59 15.15 30.65
CA PRO A 590 46.24 13.84 30.49
C PRO A 590 45.67 13.07 29.31
N LYS A 591 46.49 12.24 28.65
CA LYS A 591 46.00 11.34 27.61
C LYS A 591 44.91 10.43 28.19
N VAL A 592 43.75 10.40 27.57
CA VAL A 592 42.59 9.61 28.00
C VAL A 592 42.29 8.53 26.97
N GLY A 593 42.21 7.28 27.41
CA GLY A 593 41.82 6.14 26.56
C GLY A 593 40.37 5.73 26.78
N VAL A 594 39.67 5.32 25.72
CA VAL A 594 38.36 4.63 25.79
C VAL A 594 38.56 3.20 25.32
N GLU A 595 38.34 2.24 26.22
CA GLU A 595 38.56 0.81 25.96
C GLU A 595 37.26 0.06 25.62
N LYS A 596 36.10 0.60 26.01
CA LYS A 596 34.80 0.04 25.63
C LYS A 596 33.79 1.12 25.34
N VAL A 597 32.96 0.86 24.34
CA VAL A 597 31.79 1.67 24.02
C VAL A 597 30.57 0.77 24.07
N HIS A 598 29.57 1.19 24.83
CA HIS A 598 28.24 0.61 24.80
C HIS A 598 27.26 1.64 24.26
N MET A 599 26.68 1.35 23.10
CA MET A 599 25.69 2.20 22.47
C MET A 599 24.43 1.41 22.13
N LYS A 600 23.28 1.88 22.62
CA LYS A 600 21.97 1.29 22.31
C LYS A 600 21.02 2.36 21.82
N GLY A 601 20.28 2.06 20.75
CA GLY A 601 19.26 2.95 20.23
C GLY A 601 18.53 2.33 19.05
N ARG A 602 17.44 2.96 18.62
CA ARG A 602 16.69 2.52 17.45
C ARG A 602 17.10 3.33 16.23
N ILE A 603 17.79 2.70 15.31
CA ILE A 603 18.25 3.32 14.06
C ILE A 603 17.16 3.20 12.98
N SER A 604 17.08 4.22 12.15
CA SER A 604 16.14 4.35 11.04
C SER A 604 16.93 4.61 9.77
N VAL A 605 16.79 3.71 8.79
CA VAL A 605 17.41 3.83 7.47
C VAL A 605 16.29 4.02 6.45
N LEU A 606 16.24 5.18 5.82
CA LEU A 606 15.28 5.49 4.77
C LEU A 606 15.95 5.49 3.40
N LEU A 607 15.52 4.59 2.53
CA LEU A 607 15.94 4.47 1.14
C LEU A 607 14.97 5.27 0.26
N CYS A 608 15.38 6.46 -0.18
CA CYS A 608 14.54 7.39 -0.96
C CYS A 608 15.40 8.45 -1.68
N PRO A 609 15.08 8.82 -2.93
CA PRO A 609 14.00 8.29 -3.77
C PRO A 609 14.35 6.90 -4.31
N LEU A 610 13.34 6.07 -4.56
CA LEU A 610 13.52 4.88 -5.40
C LEU A 610 13.67 5.33 -6.86
N THR A 611 14.60 4.74 -7.58
CA THR A 611 14.92 5.07 -8.97
C THR A 611 14.79 3.83 -9.84
N ASN A 612 14.62 4.03 -11.15
CA ASN A 612 14.61 2.95 -12.14
C ASN A 612 15.99 2.69 -12.75
N VAL A 613 17.05 3.24 -12.16
CA VAL A 613 18.43 3.10 -12.60
C VAL A 613 19.23 2.48 -11.48
N ILE A 614 19.96 1.39 -11.75
CA ILE A 614 20.82 0.71 -10.77
C ILE A 614 21.73 1.76 -10.10
N PRO A 615 21.73 1.83 -8.75
CA PRO A 615 21.35 0.78 -7.80
C PRO A 615 19.87 0.76 -7.34
N LEU A 616 18.95 1.41 -8.07
CA LEU A 616 17.50 1.52 -7.78
C LEU A 616 17.15 2.37 -6.55
N ILE A 617 18.16 2.82 -5.82
CA ILE A 617 18.04 3.67 -4.65
C ILE A 617 18.86 4.92 -4.94
N GLY A 618 18.22 6.08 -4.91
CA GLY A 618 18.88 7.36 -5.09
C GLY A 618 19.70 7.73 -3.86
N ALA A 619 19.13 7.64 -2.67
CA ALA A 619 19.86 7.92 -1.43
C ALA A 619 19.39 7.05 -0.26
N ALA A 620 20.28 6.87 0.71
CA ALA A 620 19.97 6.36 2.04
C ALA A 620 20.06 7.50 3.05
N GLN A 621 19.06 7.63 3.92
CA GLN A 621 19.02 8.61 5.01
C GLN A 621 19.01 7.89 6.34
N ILE A 622 20.02 8.13 7.15
CA ILE A 622 20.26 7.41 8.40
C ILE A 622 20.03 8.35 9.58
N ALA A 623 19.21 7.94 10.54
CA ALA A 623 19.01 8.66 11.79
C ALA A 623 18.63 7.68 12.90
N PHE A 624 18.91 8.02 14.15
CA PHE A 624 18.24 7.44 15.30
C PHE A 624 16.86 8.08 15.46
N LEU A 625 15.86 7.27 15.81
CA LEU A 625 14.53 7.78 16.11
C LEU A 625 14.56 8.71 17.33
N ASN A 626 15.33 8.32 18.35
CA ASN A 626 15.54 9.04 19.62
C ASN A 626 17.02 9.04 20.00
N THR A 627 17.44 9.96 20.87
CA THR A 627 18.82 10.04 21.36
C THR A 627 19.27 8.66 21.89
N PRO A 628 20.34 8.06 21.34
CA PRO A 628 20.79 6.75 21.80
C PRO A 628 21.39 6.85 23.21
N SER A 629 21.36 5.74 23.94
CA SER A 629 22.15 5.62 25.16
C SER A 629 23.62 5.40 24.80
N LEU A 630 24.51 6.09 25.53
CA LEU A 630 25.96 5.98 25.34
C LEU A 630 26.66 5.82 26.69
N LYS A 631 27.43 4.74 26.81
CA LYS A 631 28.35 4.51 27.91
C LYS A 631 29.76 4.27 27.37
N LEU A 632 30.72 4.95 27.97
CA LEU A 632 32.13 4.88 27.64
C LEU A 632 32.87 4.36 28.88
N ASP A 633 33.64 3.29 28.72
CA ASP A 633 34.56 2.82 29.76
C ASP A 633 35.96 3.31 29.41
N PHE A 634 36.55 4.06 30.34
CA PHE A 634 37.82 4.75 30.12
C PHE A 634 38.98 4.08 30.86
N THR A 635 40.13 4.04 30.22
CA THR A 635 41.38 3.52 30.78
C THR A 635 42.02 4.56 31.70
N ASP A 636 42.64 4.11 32.80
CA ASP A 636 43.36 4.95 33.79
C ASP A 636 42.55 6.08 34.46
N ALA A 637 41.22 6.03 34.36
CA ALA A 637 40.26 6.96 34.95
C ALA A 637 40.49 7.25 36.45
N ALA A 638 40.94 6.25 37.21
CA ALA A 638 41.19 6.35 38.65
C ALA A 638 42.35 7.28 39.03
N ASN A 639 43.23 7.62 38.07
CA ASN A 639 44.40 8.48 38.29
C ASN A 639 44.11 9.97 38.00
N ILE A 640 42.88 10.33 37.62
CA ILE A 640 42.48 11.67 37.21
C ILE A 640 41.49 12.24 38.24
N ALA A 641 41.87 13.33 38.92
CA ALA A 641 41.13 13.87 40.07
C ALA A 641 39.69 14.33 39.75
N ASP A 642 39.42 14.76 38.51
CA ASP A 642 38.13 15.29 38.05
C ASP A 642 37.47 14.41 36.96
N PHE A 643 37.80 13.11 36.94
CA PHE A 643 37.42 12.20 35.86
C PHE A 643 35.92 12.11 35.61
N SER A 644 35.09 12.09 36.66
CA SER A 644 33.62 12.03 36.52
C SER A 644 33.02 13.25 35.82
N VAL A 645 33.63 14.43 36.01
CA VAL A 645 33.22 15.67 35.33
C VAL A 645 33.62 15.61 33.86
N ILE A 646 34.82 15.09 33.56
CA ILE A 646 35.32 14.91 32.20
C ILE A 646 34.45 13.90 31.44
N ASP A 647 34.18 12.74 32.04
CA ASP A 647 33.33 11.69 31.49
C ASP A 647 31.91 12.20 31.17
N SER A 648 31.26 12.89 32.11
CA SER A 648 29.93 13.48 31.90
C SER A 648 29.95 14.55 30.79
N THR A 649 30.96 15.43 30.79
CA THR A 649 31.08 16.52 29.79
C THR A 649 31.34 15.97 28.39
N VAL A 650 32.25 15.02 28.24
CA VAL A 650 32.58 14.40 26.95
C VAL A 650 31.38 13.61 26.43
N ARG A 651 30.74 12.79 27.27
CA ARG A 651 29.54 12.02 26.89
C ARG A 651 28.41 12.94 26.45
N LYS A 652 28.09 13.98 27.23
CA LYS A 652 27.04 14.96 26.88
C LYS A 652 27.34 15.68 25.58
N THR A 653 28.61 16.01 25.34
CA THR A 653 29.03 16.66 24.09
C THR A 653 28.87 15.71 22.90
N ILE A 654 29.32 14.45 23.02
CA ILE A 654 29.15 13.44 21.96
C ILE A 654 27.68 13.20 21.65
N LEU A 655 26.82 13.03 22.67
CA LEU A 655 25.39 12.89 22.48
C LEU A 655 24.77 14.12 21.82
N GLY A 656 25.19 15.33 22.18
CA GLY A 656 24.75 16.56 21.52
C GLY A 656 25.16 16.62 20.03
N ILE A 657 26.35 16.10 19.69
CA ILE A 657 26.79 15.98 18.30
C ILE A 657 25.94 14.96 17.54
N ILE A 658 25.70 13.78 18.15
CA ILE A 658 24.83 12.75 17.57
C ILE A 658 23.40 13.30 17.37
N ASP A 659 22.84 14.00 18.35
CA ASP A 659 21.53 14.65 18.28
C ASP A 659 21.44 15.62 17.09
N GLY A 660 22.46 16.47 16.92
CA GLY A 660 22.52 17.46 15.85
C GLY A 660 22.73 16.86 14.45
N MET A 661 23.37 15.69 14.35
CA MET A 661 23.72 15.08 13.07
C MET A 661 22.73 14.00 12.61
N ALA A 662 22.26 13.17 13.54
CA ALA A 662 21.66 11.88 13.22
C ALA A 662 20.59 11.45 14.23
N VAL A 663 19.90 12.38 14.91
CA VAL A 663 18.65 12.09 15.63
C VAL A 663 17.53 12.91 15.01
N LEU A 664 16.35 12.32 14.85
CA LEU A 664 15.23 13.00 14.21
C LEU A 664 14.94 14.38 14.86
N PRO A 665 14.75 15.43 14.04
CA PRO A 665 14.51 15.42 12.59
C PRO A 665 15.78 15.40 11.70
N ASN A 666 16.98 15.37 12.30
CA ASN A 666 18.24 15.37 11.56
C ASN A 666 18.53 13.98 11.00
N ARG A 667 18.93 13.94 9.73
CA ARG A 667 19.22 12.70 8.98
C ARG A 667 20.55 12.86 8.27
N PHE A 668 21.39 11.85 8.39
CA PHE A 668 22.62 11.72 7.61
C PHE A 668 22.29 11.19 6.22
N LEU A 669 22.43 12.02 5.18
CA LEU A 669 22.09 11.70 3.79
C LEU A 669 23.30 11.14 3.04
N VAL A 670 23.16 9.91 2.52
CA VAL A 670 24.14 9.24 1.65
C VAL A 670 23.52 9.08 0.27
N LYS A 671 23.97 9.90 -0.69
CA LYS A 671 23.57 9.76 -2.09
C LYS A 671 24.33 8.59 -2.72
N MET A 672 23.60 7.69 -3.40
CA MET A 672 24.18 6.56 -4.13
C MET A 672 24.78 7.00 -5.47
N THR A 673 24.24 8.08 -6.04
CA THR A 673 24.75 8.73 -7.25
C THR A 673 24.71 10.24 -7.11
N ASN A 674 25.58 10.97 -7.81
CA ASN A 674 25.71 12.42 -7.66
C ASN A 674 24.54 13.22 -8.26
N ASP A 675 23.73 12.61 -9.12
CA ASP A 675 22.60 13.20 -9.84
C ASP A 675 21.27 13.13 -9.06
N VAL A 676 21.29 12.60 -7.84
CA VAL A 676 20.09 12.46 -7.01
C VAL A 676 19.49 13.84 -6.67
N ASP A 677 18.23 14.02 -7.07
CA ASP A 677 17.49 15.22 -6.78
C ASP A 677 17.14 15.33 -5.28
N TYR A 678 17.77 16.28 -4.60
CA TYR A 678 17.54 16.53 -3.17
C TYR A 678 16.08 16.77 -2.81
N PHE A 679 15.31 17.43 -3.70
CA PHE A 679 13.90 17.70 -3.45
C PHE A 679 13.06 16.43 -3.36
N LYS A 680 13.50 15.35 -4.02
CA LYS A 680 12.85 14.02 -3.95
C LYS A 680 13.34 13.19 -2.76
N ALA A 681 14.56 13.43 -2.29
CA ALA A 681 15.10 12.78 -1.11
C ALA A 681 14.53 13.40 0.18
N HIS A 682 14.25 14.71 0.19
CA HIS A 682 13.78 15.43 1.37
C HIS A 682 12.51 14.83 1.97
N GLN A 683 12.50 14.68 3.30
CA GLN A 683 11.35 14.20 4.06
C GLN A 683 10.71 15.35 4.86
N PRO A 684 9.43 15.68 4.60
CA PRO A 684 8.72 16.65 5.39
C PRO A 684 8.32 16.09 6.77
N HIS A 685 8.11 16.99 7.73
CA HIS A 685 7.52 16.64 9.02
C HIS A 685 6.08 16.14 8.85
N HIS A 686 5.62 15.28 9.76
CA HIS A 686 4.23 14.83 9.80
C HIS A 686 3.28 15.92 10.28
N GLY A 687 3.71 16.72 11.25
CA GLY A 687 2.86 17.72 11.88
C GLY A 687 3.52 18.42 13.06
N ILE A 688 2.70 19.04 13.90
CA ILE A 688 3.09 19.56 15.21
C ILE A 688 2.38 18.80 16.32
N ILE A 689 3.07 18.60 17.43
CA ILE A 689 2.46 18.20 18.70
C ILE A 689 2.44 19.38 19.65
N ARG A 690 1.25 19.72 20.13
CA ARG A 690 1.01 20.75 21.13
C ARG A 690 0.92 20.10 22.49
N ILE A 691 1.93 20.31 23.33
CA ILE A 691 2.02 19.71 24.66
C ILE A 691 1.64 20.75 25.70
N THR A 692 0.70 20.40 26.57
CA THR A 692 0.33 21.18 27.75
C THR A 692 0.83 20.48 29.00
N VAL A 693 1.69 21.15 29.77
CA VAL A 693 2.10 20.71 31.10
C VAL A 693 1.07 21.22 32.10
N ALA A 694 0.22 20.32 32.60
CA ALA A 694 -0.90 20.72 33.44
C ALA A 694 -0.47 20.92 34.89
N ARG A 695 -0.11 19.82 35.57
CA ARG A 695 0.24 19.82 36.99
C ARG A 695 1.08 18.62 37.39
N ALA A 696 1.80 18.72 38.49
CA ALA A 696 2.45 17.59 39.15
C ALA A 696 1.83 17.32 40.51
N THR A 697 2.00 16.09 41.01
CA THR A 697 1.57 15.68 42.36
C THR A 697 2.62 14.80 43.00
N GLY A 698 2.70 14.80 44.33
CA GLY A 698 3.59 13.89 45.06
C GLY A 698 5.07 14.24 44.92
N ILE A 699 5.39 15.52 44.70
CA ILE A 699 6.77 16.00 44.68
C ILE A 699 7.27 16.12 46.12
N ASP A 700 8.17 15.23 46.52
CA ASP A 700 8.89 15.33 47.79
C ASP A 700 10.21 16.09 47.59
N ALA A 701 10.56 16.99 48.52
CA ALA A 701 11.86 17.65 48.51
C ALA A 701 13.01 16.62 48.60
N PRO A 702 14.12 16.77 47.85
CA PRO A 702 15.24 15.85 47.92
C PRO A 702 15.76 15.75 49.37
N LYS A 703 15.86 14.53 49.90
CA LYS A 703 16.48 14.28 51.21
C LYS A 703 17.96 14.64 51.11
N LYS A 704 18.33 15.88 51.45
CA LYS A 704 19.72 16.38 51.49
C LYS A 704 20.62 15.38 52.23
N GLY A 705 21.48 14.70 51.47
CA GLY A 705 22.54 13.84 51.98
C GLY A 705 23.56 14.64 52.79
N GLU A 706 24.09 14.03 53.84
CA GLU A 706 24.94 14.63 54.85
C GLU A 706 26.24 15.28 54.31
N LYS A 707 26.26 16.60 54.10
CA LYS A 707 27.47 17.42 54.30
C LYS A 707 27.14 18.64 55.15
N LYS A 708 27.24 18.45 56.46
CA LYS A 708 27.10 19.52 57.48
C LYS A 708 28.26 20.51 57.35
N SER A 709 28.02 21.66 56.73
CA SER A 709 28.80 22.87 56.96
C SER A 709 28.58 23.35 58.41
N THR A 710 29.68 23.47 59.16
CA THR A 710 29.74 23.81 60.59
C THR A 710 29.13 25.19 60.93
N MET A 711 28.84 26.03 59.93
CA MET A 711 28.30 27.39 60.12
C MET A 711 26.78 27.47 60.26
N ARG A 712 26.00 26.44 59.86
CA ARG A 712 24.52 26.49 59.93
C ARG A 712 23.92 25.95 61.22
N LYS A 713 24.73 25.44 62.16
CA LYS A 713 24.28 24.91 63.46
C LYS A 713 23.70 25.98 64.42
N LEU A 714 23.84 27.27 64.11
CA LEU A 714 23.40 28.35 65.00
C LEU A 714 21.99 28.90 64.70
N LEU A 715 21.31 28.44 63.64
CA LEU A 715 20.01 28.99 63.20
C LEU A 715 18.85 27.97 63.19
N SER A 716 18.97 26.84 63.89
CA SER A 716 17.98 25.74 63.91
C SER A 716 16.69 26.00 64.72
N LYS A 717 16.22 27.25 64.81
CA LYS A 717 14.96 27.60 65.52
C LYS A 717 13.82 28.12 64.65
N VAL A 718 13.93 27.98 63.33
CA VAL A 718 12.78 28.15 62.43
C VAL A 718 12.68 26.90 61.56
N LYS A 719 11.61 26.12 61.73
CA LYS A 719 11.23 25.09 60.76
C LYS A 719 10.62 25.82 59.57
N LEU A 720 11.42 26.17 58.57
CA LEU A 720 10.90 26.27 57.21
C LEU A 720 10.91 24.84 56.67
N GLU A 721 9.75 24.34 56.27
CA GLU A 721 9.69 23.22 55.33
C GLU A 721 10.29 23.74 54.02
N ASP A 722 11.40 23.15 53.53
CA ASP A 722 11.94 23.43 52.19
C ASP A 722 10.88 22.89 51.21
N VAL A 723 9.99 23.76 50.73
CA VAL A 723 9.03 23.43 49.67
C VAL A 723 9.69 23.82 48.34
N PRO A 724 9.74 22.93 47.34
CA PRO A 724 10.47 23.16 46.09
C PRO A 724 9.83 24.26 45.23
N ASP A 725 10.68 24.95 44.46
CA ASP A 725 10.34 25.96 43.46
C ASP A 725 10.40 25.29 42.07
N CYS A 726 9.30 24.63 41.68
CA CYS A 726 9.34 23.66 40.58
C CYS A 726 9.16 24.30 39.20
N TYR A 727 9.93 23.79 38.23
CA TYR A 727 9.69 24.00 36.80
C TYR A 727 9.89 22.69 36.02
N VAL A 728 9.37 22.62 34.79
CA VAL A 728 9.49 21.44 33.92
C VAL A 728 10.26 21.79 32.65
N LYS A 729 11.23 20.95 32.32
CA LYS A 729 11.88 20.90 31.01
C LYS A 729 11.21 19.83 30.16
N VAL A 730 10.85 20.17 28.93
CA VAL A 730 10.23 19.26 27.96
C VAL A 730 11.05 19.24 26.68
N LYS A 731 11.37 18.05 26.18
CA LYS A 731 12.10 17.83 24.93
C LYS A 731 11.38 16.76 24.09
N VAL A 732 11.28 16.99 22.78
CA VAL A 732 10.70 16.05 21.80
C VAL A 732 11.74 15.75 20.72
N GLY A 733 12.26 14.52 20.69
CA GLY A 733 13.38 14.17 19.80
C GLY A 733 14.59 15.10 19.98
N ALA A 734 15.15 15.63 18.89
CA ALA A 734 16.25 16.60 18.91
C ALA A 734 15.80 18.07 18.83
N GLU A 735 14.50 18.37 19.00
CA GLU A 735 14.01 19.75 19.05
C GLU A 735 14.57 20.50 20.28
N ALA A 736 14.52 21.84 20.24
CA ALA A 736 14.97 22.67 21.35
C ALA A 736 14.16 22.39 22.62
N GLU A 737 14.84 22.32 23.77
CA GLU A 737 14.20 22.13 25.06
C GLU A 737 13.33 23.35 25.43
N TRP A 738 12.11 23.09 25.88
CA TRP A 738 11.21 24.10 26.42
C TRP A 738 11.19 24.03 27.95
N LYS A 739 11.29 25.18 28.61
CA LYS A 739 11.21 25.35 30.07
C LYS A 739 9.91 26.08 30.42
N THR A 740 9.11 25.54 31.34
CA THR A 740 7.94 26.23 31.92
C THR A 740 8.35 27.37 32.85
N SER A 741 7.40 28.21 33.26
CA SER A 741 7.61 29.10 34.40
C SER A 741 7.88 28.33 35.70
N VAL A 742 8.50 29.00 36.66
CA VAL A 742 8.79 28.46 38.00
C VAL A 742 7.57 28.69 38.89
N VAL A 743 7.10 27.64 39.58
CA VAL A 743 6.02 27.70 40.56
C VAL A 743 6.62 27.57 41.95
N ASP A 744 6.67 28.68 42.66
CA ASP A 744 7.34 28.76 43.95
C ASP A 744 6.58 28.02 45.06
N ASN A 745 7.31 27.32 45.91
CA ASN A 745 6.85 26.73 47.17
C ASN A 745 5.57 25.87 47.05
N ASN A 746 5.54 24.91 46.11
CA ASN A 746 4.37 24.02 45.93
C ASN A 746 4.75 22.54 45.69
N HIS A 747 4.17 21.62 46.49
CA HIS A 747 4.31 20.16 46.31
C HIS A 747 3.40 19.57 45.21
N GLU A 748 2.40 20.35 44.78
CA GLU A 748 1.47 20.04 43.69
C GLU A 748 1.39 21.23 42.72
N PRO A 749 2.50 21.60 42.05
CA PRO A 749 2.54 22.75 41.16
C PRO A 749 1.60 22.56 39.95
N GLU A 750 0.95 23.65 39.55
CA GLU A 750 0.13 23.72 38.34
C GLU A 750 0.69 24.81 37.41
N TRP A 751 0.98 24.45 36.16
CA TRP A 751 1.52 25.38 35.15
C TRP A 751 0.45 25.74 34.11
N ASN A 752 -0.25 24.74 33.58
CA ASN A 752 -1.17 24.88 32.44
C ASN A 752 -0.55 25.61 31.24
N GLU A 753 0.77 25.50 31.08
CA GLU A 753 1.51 26.13 29.98
C GLU A 753 1.59 25.18 28.80
N THR A 754 1.71 25.73 27.59
CA THR A 754 1.63 24.96 26.34
C THR A 754 2.74 25.34 25.38
N HIS A 755 3.32 24.36 24.70
CA HIS A 755 4.35 24.56 23.67
C HIS A 755 4.13 23.62 22.49
N ASP A 756 4.56 24.05 21.30
CA ASP A 756 4.43 23.29 20.06
C ASP A 756 5.79 22.76 19.60
N PHE A 757 5.87 21.46 19.29
CA PHE A 757 7.07 20.82 18.76
C PHE A 757 6.80 20.24 17.38
N LEU A 758 7.81 20.24 16.50
CA LEU A 758 7.73 19.56 15.21
C LEU A 758 7.87 18.05 15.39
N VAL A 759 7.09 17.28 14.64
CA VAL A 759 7.12 15.81 14.67
C VAL A 759 7.50 15.27 13.30
N SER A 760 8.63 14.58 13.25
CA SER A 760 9.12 13.85 12.08
C SER A 760 8.77 12.37 12.10
N ASP A 761 8.48 11.81 13.28
CA ASP A 761 8.06 10.41 13.46
C ASP A 761 7.24 10.25 14.74
N TYR A 762 6.25 9.37 14.74
CA TYR A 762 5.37 9.17 15.90
C TYR A 762 6.04 8.37 17.03
N GLU A 763 7.15 7.67 16.76
CA GLU A 763 7.95 7.01 17.80
C GLU A 763 8.95 7.96 18.48
N GLN A 764 8.91 9.26 18.18
CA GLN A 764 9.73 10.25 18.89
C GLN A 764 9.36 10.33 20.37
N ASP A 765 10.38 10.33 21.22
CA ASP A 765 10.25 10.46 22.66
C ASP A 765 9.87 11.88 23.05
N ILE A 766 8.94 11.97 23.99
CA ILE A 766 8.61 13.14 24.78
C ILE A 766 9.21 12.92 26.16
N SER A 767 10.32 13.59 26.48
CA SER A 767 10.93 13.56 27.80
C SER A 767 10.54 14.79 28.60
N VAL A 768 10.18 14.56 29.87
CA VAL A 768 9.87 15.61 30.85
C VAL A 768 10.79 15.47 32.05
N ASP A 769 11.32 16.60 32.52
CA ASP A 769 12.26 16.65 33.63
C ASP A 769 11.85 17.77 34.58
N ILE A 770 11.44 17.42 35.81
CA ILE A 770 11.07 18.38 36.85
C ILE A 770 12.32 18.76 37.66
N GLN A 771 12.52 20.06 37.80
CA GLN A 771 13.68 20.64 38.45
C GLN A 771 13.25 21.64 39.53
N ASP A 772 14.10 21.79 40.55
CA ASP A 772 13.98 22.78 41.62
C ASP A 772 14.85 24.01 41.31
N ASP A 773 14.29 25.22 41.33
CA ASP A 773 15.00 26.48 41.02
C ASP A 773 15.77 27.02 42.25
N ASP A 774 16.80 26.30 42.69
CA ASP A 774 17.54 26.61 43.91
C ASP A 774 18.91 27.27 43.62
N LEU A 775 19.26 28.35 44.33
CA LEU A 775 20.47 29.18 44.12
C LEU A 775 21.83 28.44 44.22
N ALA A 776 21.84 27.16 44.62
CA ALA A 776 23.04 26.33 44.79
C ALA A 776 23.21 25.25 43.71
N GLY A 777 22.35 25.23 42.69
CA GLY A 777 22.36 24.30 41.57
C GLY A 777 21.08 23.48 41.51
N ASP A 778 20.45 23.42 40.33
CA ASP A 778 19.21 22.71 40.07
C ASP A 778 19.33 21.23 40.47
N ASP A 779 18.56 20.80 41.48
CA ASP A 779 18.46 19.41 41.88
C ASP A 779 17.32 18.74 41.08
N ASP A 780 17.66 17.74 40.25
CA ASP A 780 16.70 16.89 39.54
C ASP A 780 15.68 16.30 40.53
N MET A 781 14.39 16.56 40.31
CA MET A 781 13.30 16.09 41.16
C MET A 781 12.64 14.83 40.61
N GLY A 782 12.73 14.62 39.30
CA GLY A 782 12.19 13.43 38.65
C GLY A 782 12.04 13.60 37.14
N VAL A 783 12.45 12.56 36.42
CA VAL A 783 12.35 12.44 34.97
C VAL A 783 11.29 11.41 34.60
N GLY A 784 10.48 11.74 33.59
CA GLY A 784 9.52 10.84 32.96
C GLY A 784 9.61 10.91 31.43
N SER A 785 9.07 9.91 30.75
CA SER A 785 8.97 9.92 29.30
C SER A 785 7.75 9.15 28.80
N THR A 786 7.36 9.43 27.57
CA THR A 786 6.42 8.67 26.73
C THR A 786 6.75 8.96 25.27
N THR A 787 6.11 8.30 24.31
CA THR A 787 6.26 8.66 22.89
C THR A 787 5.08 9.48 22.38
N VAL A 788 5.27 10.18 21.26
CA VAL A 788 4.17 10.86 20.55
C VAL A 788 3.03 9.88 20.27
N LYS A 789 3.35 8.67 19.81
CA LYS A 789 2.39 7.60 19.56
C LYS A 789 1.63 7.17 20.81
N GLU A 790 2.33 6.90 21.91
CA GLU A 790 1.72 6.41 23.15
C GLU A 790 0.71 7.41 23.74
N ILE A 791 1.08 8.69 23.83
CA ILE A 791 0.18 9.69 24.41
C ILE A 791 -1.05 9.92 23.54
N LEU A 792 -0.89 9.88 22.20
CA LEU A 792 -2.01 10.04 21.26
C LEU A 792 -2.94 8.82 21.30
N LEU A 793 -2.42 7.59 21.39
CA LEU A 793 -3.22 6.37 21.57
C LEU A 793 -3.98 6.36 22.91
N LYS A 794 -3.49 7.06 23.94
CA LYS A 794 -4.18 7.27 25.22
C LYS A 794 -5.18 8.44 25.21
N GLY A 795 -5.52 8.97 24.04
CA GLY A 795 -6.47 10.07 23.89
C GLY A 795 -5.86 11.46 24.16
N GLY A 796 -4.54 11.59 24.05
CA GLY A 796 -3.84 12.87 24.19
C GLY A 796 -3.72 13.34 25.64
N SER A 797 -3.78 12.45 26.63
CA SER A 797 -3.60 12.80 28.04
C SER A 797 -2.91 11.66 28.79
N GLN A 798 -1.88 11.99 29.57
CA GLN A 798 -1.13 10.97 30.31
C GLN A 798 -0.61 11.50 31.64
N ASP A 799 -0.76 10.66 32.66
CA ASP A 799 -0.24 10.86 34.00
C ASP A 799 1.06 10.06 34.16
N LEU A 800 2.18 10.73 33.91
CA LEU A 800 3.52 10.17 33.85
C LEU A 800 4.09 9.94 35.25
N SER A 801 4.52 8.71 35.54
CA SER A 801 5.32 8.42 36.73
C SER A 801 6.74 8.96 36.55
N LEU A 802 7.28 9.60 37.58
CA LEU A 802 8.63 10.16 37.55
C LEU A 802 9.62 9.27 38.30
N SER A 803 10.86 9.27 37.83
CA SER A 803 11.98 8.56 38.46
C SER A 803 13.14 9.50 38.74
N HIS A 804 13.81 9.33 39.87
CA HIS A 804 15.00 10.09 40.23
C HIS A 804 16.20 9.14 40.30
N LYS A 805 17.23 9.41 39.49
CA LYS A 805 18.44 8.56 39.37
C LYS A 805 18.11 7.07 39.14
N GLY A 806 17.08 6.80 38.34
CA GLY A 806 16.61 5.46 38.00
C GLY A 806 15.73 4.78 39.06
N ASN A 807 15.46 5.41 40.20
CA ASN A 807 14.53 4.89 41.21
C ASN A 807 13.15 5.54 41.06
N ALA A 808 12.09 4.74 41.14
CA ALA A 808 10.71 5.23 41.10
C ALA A 808 10.44 6.19 42.27
N THR A 809 9.79 7.31 41.98
CA THR A 809 9.32 8.27 42.98
C THR A 809 7.81 8.16 43.18
N GLN A 810 7.25 8.88 44.15
CA GLN A 810 5.79 9.07 44.24
C GLN A 810 5.29 10.19 43.32
N ALA A 811 6.21 10.95 42.72
CA ALA A 811 5.88 12.10 41.91
C ALA A 811 5.28 11.66 40.56
N ARG A 812 4.24 12.37 40.16
CA ARG A 812 3.58 12.18 38.87
C ARG A 812 3.34 13.50 38.18
N LEU A 813 3.40 13.51 36.85
CA LEU A 813 3.15 14.69 36.01
C LEU A 813 2.03 14.42 35.02
N LEU A 814 0.97 15.23 35.08
CA LEU A 814 -0.10 15.22 34.09
C LEU A 814 0.26 16.11 32.91
N ILE A 815 0.33 15.51 31.73
CA ILE A 815 0.49 16.22 30.46
C ILE A 815 -0.67 15.92 29.52
N HIS A 816 -1.01 16.92 28.69
CA HIS A 816 -1.96 16.78 27.58
C HIS A 816 -1.24 17.02 26.26
N ALA A 817 -1.66 16.36 25.20
CA ALA A 817 -1.12 16.51 23.86
C ALA A 817 -2.25 16.59 22.82
N LYS A 818 -2.09 17.50 21.85
CA LYS A 818 -2.90 17.56 20.63
C LYS A 818 -2.00 17.53 19.42
N PHE A 819 -2.32 16.69 18.44
CA PHE A 819 -1.56 16.61 17.21
C PHE A 819 -2.25 17.38 16.08
N PHE A 820 -1.50 18.17 15.32
CA PHE A 820 -2.00 18.87 14.14
C PHE A 820 -1.18 18.45 12.91
N ASN A 821 -1.88 17.99 11.88
CA ASN A 821 -1.30 17.65 10.58
C ASN A 821 -0.88 18.92 9.82
N PHE A 822 0.23 18.85 9.09
CA PHE A 822 0.53 19.84 8.08
C PHE A 822 -0.35 19.65 6.84
N VAL A 823 -0.95 20.74 6.35
CA VAL A 823 -1.87 20.75 5.21
C VAL A 823 -1.47 21.81 4.19
N THR A 824 -1.66 21.51 2.91
CA THR A 824 -1.45 22.46 1.80
C THR A 824 -2.74 23.22 1.48
N ASP A 825 -3.28 23.90 2.49
CA ASP A 825 -4.50 24.71 2.39
C ASP A 825 -4.20 26.17 2.74
N ALA A 826 -4.34 27.07 1.77
CA ALA A 826 -4.11 28.50 1.96
C ALA A 826 -5.06 29.10 3.02
N GLN A 827 -6.25 28.53 3.24
CA GLN A 827 -7.16 28.97 4.28
C GLN A 827 -6.62 28.66 5.68
N ALA A 828 -5.88 27.57 5.85
CA ALA A 828 -5.24 27.23 7.12
C ALA A 828 -4.15 28.25 7.53
N LEU A 829 -3.58 28.98 6.57
CA LEU A 829 -2.62 30.06 6.77
C LEU A 829 -3.25 31.47 6.76
N SER A 830 -4.59 31.56 6.80
CA SER A 830 -5.27 32.86 6.85
C SER A 830 -5.13 33.54 8.21
N SER A 831 -5.07 34.88 8.22
CA SER A 831 -5.00 35.68 9.44
C SER A 831 -6.21 35.44 10.37
N ALA A 832 -7.38 35.12 9.83
CA ALA A 832 -8.57 34.80 10.61
C ALA A 832 -8.44 33.48 11.39
N ASN A 833 -7.81 32.45 10.80
CA ASN A 833 -7.53 31.19 11.50
C ASN A 833 -6.36 31.33 12.48
N ALA A 834 -5.39 32.20 12.18
CA ALA A 834 -4.28 32.51 13.08
C ALA A 834 -4.70 33.34 14.31
N GLN A 835 -5.74 34.17 14.21
CA GLN A 835 -6.26 34.99 15.33
C GLN A 835 -6.89 34.17 16.49
N GLY A 836 -7.25 32.91 16.25
CA GLY A 836 -7.75 32.00 17.29
C GLY A 836 -6.66 31.27 18.10
N GLN A 837 -5.39 31.44 17.73
CA GLN A 837 -4.24 30.80 18.40
C GLN A 837 -3.65 31.74 19.46
N ALA A 838 -3.15 31.17 20.57
CA ALA A 838 -2.44 31.95 21.59
C ALA A 838 -1.12 32.51 21.03
N GLU A 839 -0.62 33.59 21.63
CA GLU A 839 0.65 34.21 21.25
C GLU A 839 1.79 33.17 21.29
N GLY A 840 2.56 33.06 20.19
CA GLY A 840 3.66 32.09 20.05
C GLY A 840 3.28 30.70 19.52
N GLN A 841 1.99 30.37 19.36
CA GLN A 841 1.57 29.08 18.80
C GLN A 841 1.86 28.97 17.29
N ILE A 842 2.24 27.77 16.87
CA ILE A 842 2.52 27.45 15.48
C ILE A 842 1.19 27.28 14.74
N CYS A 843 1.00 28.07 13.69
CA CYS A 843 -0.14 28.00 12.77
C CYS A 843 0.24 27.43 11.39
N GLY A 844 1.52 27.18 11.17
CA GLY A 844 2.05 26.62 9.92
C GLY A 844 3.57 26.47 9.95
N LEU A 845 4.13 26.00 8.84
CA LEU A 845 5.57 25.85 8.65
C LEU A 845 5.95 26.35 7.25
N ALA A 846 6.97 27.20 7.17
CA ALA A 846 7.68 27.47 5.93
C ALA A 846 8.95 26.61 5.87
N THR A 847 9.16 25.92 4.76
CA THR A 847 10.35 25.09 4.54
C THR A 847 11.10 25.59 3.30
N VAL A 848 12.38 25.94 3.47
CA VAL A 848 13.27 26.34 2.38
C VAL A 848 14.33 25.28 2.18
N LEU A 849 14.35 24.64 1.01
CA LEU A 849 15.36 23.64 0.63
C LEU A 849 16.37 24.27 -0.31
N ILE A 850 17.65 24.19 0.02
CA ILE A 850 18.75 24.60 -0.85
C ILE A 850 19.43 23.33 -1.39
N ALA A 851 19.26 23.05 -2.68
CA ALA A 851 19.84 21.87 -3.31
C ALA A 851 21.27 22.15 -3.77
N SER A 852 21.46 23.14 -4.64
CA SER A 852 22.76 23.48 -5.22
C SER A 852 22.83 24.94 -5.67
N ALA A 853 24.04 25.40 -5.97
CA ALA A 853 24.25 26.57 -6.83
C ALA A 853 24.95 26.12 -8.11
N ASN A 854 24.73 26.84 -9.21
CA ASN A 854 25.36 26.56 -10.50
C ASN A 854 25.92 27.86 -11.10
N GLY A 855 26.96 27.74 -11.91
CA GLY A 855 27.48 28.87 -12.69
C GLY A 855 28.31 29.87 -11.88
N LEU A 856 28.91 29.47 -10.76
CA LEU A 856 29.90 30.28 -10.07
C LEU A 856 31.13 30.49 -10.98
N GLN A 857 31.71 31.69 -10.91
CA GLN A 857 32.90 32.07 -11.69
C GLN A 857 34.01 32.55 -10.76
N GLY A 858 35.27 32.33 -11.13
CA GLY A 858 36.42 32.80 -10.37
C GLY A 858 37.54 31.76 -10.24
N ASN A 859 38.47 32.02 -9.34
CA ASN A 859 39.54 31.09 -9.01
C ASN A 859 39.02 29.97 -8.09
N ARG A 860 39.17 28.72 -8.52
CA ARG A 860 38.66 27.52 -7.84
C ARG A 860 39.07 27.45 -6.37
N ASP A 861 40.32 27.78 -6.06
CA ASP A 861 40.88 27.64 -4.70
C ASP A 861 40.49 28.81 -3.78
N GLU A 862 39.85 29.85 -4.31
CA GLU A 862 39.36 31.01 -3.56
C GLU A 862 37.85 30.95 -3.29
N LEU A 863 37.12 30.07 -3.99
CA LEU A 863 35.68 29.88 -3.85
C LEU A 863 35.36 29.13 -2.54
N ASN A 864 34.53 29.78 -1.72
CA ASN A 864 33.96 29.24 -0.49
C ASN A 864 32.45 29.52 -0.47
N PRO A 865 31.67 28.90 -1.38
CA PRO A 865 30.27 29.26 -1.56
C PRO A 865 29.39 28.76 -0.42
N SER A 866 28.38 29.55 -0.07
CA SER A 866 27.27 29.17 0.82
C SER A 866 26.02 29.94 0.42
N VAL A 867 24.84 29.46 0.82
CA VAL A 867 23.57 30.16 0.55
C VAL A 867 22.98 30.63 1.87
N LYS A 868 22.68 31.92 1.95
CA LYS A 868 22.02 32.57 3.06
C LYS A 868 20.56 32.81 2.74
N VAL A 869 19.67 32.31 3.58
CA VAL A 869 18.22 32.53 3.50
C VAL A 869 17.82 33.51 4.59
N THR A 870 17.17 34.60 4.21
CA THR A 870 16.65 35.60 5.15
C THR A 870 15.15 35.77 4.94
N TRP A 871 14.39 35.75 6.03
CA TRP A 871 12.95 36.00 6.02
C TRP A 871 12.52 36.73 7.29
N GLY A 872 12.09 37.99 7.15
CA GLY A 872 11.94 38.89 8.29
C GLY A 872 13.27 39.06 9.05
N ASP A 873 13.23 38.89 10.37
CA ASP A 873 14.41 38.93 11.24
C ASP A 873 15.18 37.61 11.29
N GLN A 874 14.63 36.54 10.70
CA GLN A 874 15.25 35.23 10.73
C GLN A 874 16.28 35.07 9.60
N THR A 875 17.40 34.46 9.94
CA THR A 875 18.51 34.24 9.02
C THR A 875 19.10 32.85 9.21
N PHE A 876 19.27 32.14 8.10
CA PHE A 876 19.87 30.81 8.05
C PHE A 876 20.94 30.79 6.97
N GLN A 877 21.95 29.94 7.12
CA GLN A 877 23.02 29.81 6.15
C GLN A 877 23.42 28.35 6.01
N THR A 878 23.68 27.92 4.77
CA THR A 878 24.17 26.57 4.52
C THR A 878 25.60 26.41 5.02
N ALA A 879 26.04 25.17 5.18
CA ALA A 879 27.48 24.89 5.34
C ALA A 879 28.27 25.54 4.19
N VAL A 880 29.45 26.06 4.51
CA VAL A 880 30.37 26.63 3.53
C VAL A 880 31.07 25.48 2.81
N GLN A 881 30.93 25.43 1.48
CA GLN A 881 31.64 24.46 0.67
C GLN A 881 33.06 24.95 0.41
N THR A 882 34.01 24.02 0.42
CA THR A 882 35.42 24.31 0.10
C THR A 882 35.91 23.33 -0.94
N TYR A 883 36.82 23.77 -1.81
CA TYR A 883 37.35 22.91 -2.84
C TYR A 883 38.20 21.78 -2.25
N THR A 884 37.82 20.54 -2.56
CA THR A 884 38.65 19.34 -2.37
C THR A 884 38.73 18.52 -3.67
N PRO A 885 39.80 17.75 -3.92
CA PRO A 885 39.92 16.95 -5.14
C PRO A 885 38.70 16.03 -5.37
N GLY A 886 38.01 16.22 -6.49
CA GLY A 886 36.78 15.49 -6.83
C GLY A 886 35.48 16.26 -6.61
N THR A 887 35.53 17.45 -5.98
CA THR A 887 34.36 18.34 -5.84
C THR A 887 34.25 19.34 -7.00
N ASP A 888 33.02 19.56 -7.47
CA ASP A 888 32.70 20.65 -8.39
C ASP A 888 32.31 21.91 -7.61
N ILE A 889 33.33 22.70 -7.24
CA ILE A 889 33.12 23.94 -6.47
C ILE A 889 32.42 25.05 -7.29
N PHE A 890 32.30 24.89 -8.61
CA PHE A 890 31.56 25.84 -9.46
C PHE A 890 30.06 25.53 -9.49
N ASN A 891 29.70 24.27 -9.19
CA ASN A 891 28.32 23.80 -9.07
C ASN A 891 28.10 23.06 -7.73
N PRO A 892 28.31 23.74 -6.58
CA PRO A 892 28.29 23.09 -5.27
C PRO A 892 26.89 22.59 -4.91
N ALA A 893 26.82 21.38 -4.36
CA ALA A 893 25.63 20.88 -3.68
C ALA A 893 25.66 21.30 -2.20
N PHE A 894 24.50 21.67 -1.67
CA PHE A 894 24.32 22.03 -0.25
C PHE A 894 23.39 21.04 0.47
N ASP A 895 22.34 20.59 -0.22
CA ASP A 895 21.38 19.59 0.27
C ASP A 895 20.86 19.87 1.69
N GLN A 896 20.51 21.12 1.98
CA GLN A 896 20.14 21.59 3.32
C GLN A 896 18.72 22.16 3.36
N ALA A 897 18.02 21.93 4.47
CA ALA A 897 16.67 22.41 4.71
C ALA A 897 16.64 23.39 5.89
N PHE A 898 15.94 24.51 5.71
CA PHE A 898 15.63 25.46 6.77
C PHE A 898 14.12 25.44 7.03
N ARG A 899 13.76 25.31 8.32
CA ARG A 899 12.38 25.15 8.78
C ARG A 899 12.04 26.36 9.64
N ILE A 900 10.98 27.08 9.26
CA ILE A 900 10.58 28.32 9.88
C ILE A 900 9.14 28.18 10.38
N PRO A 901 8.92 28.05 11.71
CA PRO A 901 7.59 28.04 12.28
C PRO A 901 6.84 29.33 11.99
N LEU A 902 5.59 29.20 11.54
CA LEU A 902 4.70 30.32 11.26
C LEU A 902 3.86 30.62 12.48
N THR A 903 3.87 31.86 12.95
CA THR A 903 2.99 32.36 14.01
C THR A 903 2.06 33.44 13.46
N ALA A 904 1.02 33.80 14.21
CA ALA A 904 0.11 34.88 13.82
C ALA A 904 0.85 36.21 13.57
N ALA A 905 1.94 36.48 14.30
CA ALA A 905 2.77 37.67 14.12
C ALA A 905 3.50 37.67 12.76
N VAL A 906 4.05 36.52 12.35
CA VAL A 906 4.71 36.37 11.05
C VAL A 906 3.70 36.53 9.90
N LEU A 907 2.50 35.93 10.03
CA LEU A 907 1.45 36.03 9.01
C LEU A 907 0.84 37.43 8.88
N ALA A 908 0.95 38.28 9.91
CA ALA A 908 0.47 39.65 9.84
C ALA A 908 1.27 40.51 8.86
N ASN A 909 2.57 40.24 8.69
CA ASN A 909 3.42 40.92 7.72
C ASN A 909 4.54 39.98 7.21
N PRO A 910 4.21 39.02 6.32
CA PRO A 910 5.13 37.92 6.00
C PRO A 910 6.31 38.33 5.11
N GLY A 911 6.28 39.47 4.39
CA GLY A 911 7.42 39.88 3.54
C GLY A 911 7.81 38.86 2.46
N ALA A 912 9.05 38.96 1.95
CA ALA A 912 9.61 38.10 0.91
C ALA A 912 10.80 37.28 1.45
N PHE A 913 10.95 36.06 0.97
CA PHE A 913 12.11 35.22 1.22
C PHE A 913 13.28 35.71 0.37
N LYS A 914 14.41 36.06 0.98
CA LYS A 914 15.65 36.41 0.28
C LYS A 914 16.59 35.20 0.26
N ILE A 915 16.98 34.75 -0.93
CA ILE A 915 17.98 33.71 -1.14
C ILE A 915 19.24 34.40 -1.69
N ALA A 916 20.28 34.49 -0.87
CA ALA A 916 21.55 35.14 -1.20
C ALA A 916 22.66 34.11 -1.35
N LEU A 917 23.32 34.08 -2.50
CA LEU A 917 24.54 33.30 -2.71
C LEU A 917 25.72 34.10 -2.18
N LEU A 918 26.50 33.50 -1.28
CA LEU A 918 27.68 34.09 -0.67
C LEU A 918 28.94 33.39 -1.18
N ASN A 919 30.05 34.12 -1.19
CA ASN A 919 31.40 33.56 -1.22
C ASN A 919 32.15 34.08 0.01
N LYS A 920 32.49 33.19 0.95
CA LYS A 920 32.84 33.56 2.33
C LYS A 920 31.70 34.39 2.96
N ASP A 921 32.01 35.60 3.44
CA ASP A 921 31.04 36.52 4.05
C ASP A 921 30.47 37.55 3.06
N VAL A 922 30.86 37.50 1.78
CA VAL A 922 30.46 38.48 0.77
C VAL A 922 29.32 37.95 -0.08
N GLU A 923 28.24 38.75 -0.20
CA GLU A 923 27.11 38.44 -1.07
C GLU A 923 27.50 38.57 -2.55
N PHE A 924 27.43 37.46 -3.27
CA PHE A 924 27.69 37.36 -4.71
C PHE A 924 26.46 37.81 -5.52
N GLY A 925 25.26 37.54 -5.00
CA GLY A 925 23.99 37.82 -5.66
C GLY A 925 22.81 37.33 -4.83
N ASN A 926 21.59 37.77 -5.16
CA ASN A 926 20.38 37.30 -4.48
C ASN A 926 19.13 37.29 -5.36
N ALA A 927 18.18 36.45 -4.97
CA ALA A 927 16.82 36.42 -5.48
C ALA A 927 15.81 36.62 -4.34
N GLN A 928 14.62 37.12 -4.67
CA GLN A 928 13.52 37.28 -3.72
C GLN A 928 12.26 36.60 -4.21
N VAL A 929 11.53 35.96 -3.31
CA VAL A 929 10.26 35.29 -3.60
C VAL A 929 9.22 35.78 -2.59
N GLY A 930 8.12 36.35 -3.06
CA GLY A 930 7.06 36.85 -2.19
C GLY A 930 6.31 35.72 -1.51
N PHE A 931 5.93 35.91 -0.24
CA PHE A 931 5.12 34.92 0.48
C PHE A 931 3.79 34.61 -0.23
N GLN A 932 3.14 35.64 -0.80
CA GLN A 932 1.90 35.47 -1.57
C GLN A 932 2.12 34.71 -2.89
N ASP A 933 3.30 34.83 -3.50
CA ASP A 933 3.64 34.06 -4.70
C ASP A 933 3.72 32.57 -4.36
N VAL A 934 4.33 32.24 -3.21
CA VAL A 934 4.39 30.84 -2.74
C VAL A 934 3.00 30.34 -2.33
N MET A 935 2.19 31.14 -1.64
CA MET A 935 0.80 30.77 -1.30
C MET A 935 -0.07 30.53 -2.53
N GLY A 936 0.11 31.32 -3.59
CA GLY A 936 -0.64 31.21 -4.84
C GLY A 936 -0.14 30.12 -5.79
N ALA A 937 1.04 29.56 -5.54
CA ALA A 937 1.62 28.49 -6.35
C ALA A 937 0.93 27.14 -6.10
N GLU A 938 0.99 26.26 -7.09
CA GLU A 938 0.46 24.90 -6.98
C GLU A 938 1.10 24.15 -5.79
N GLY A 939 0.28 23.57 -4.92
CA GLY A 939 0.74 22.90 -3.71
C GLY A 939 1.38 23.82 -2.66
N MET A 940 1.21 25.14 -2.78
CA MET A 940 1.88 26.18 -1.98
C MET A 940 3.41 26.02 -1.96
N ALA A 941 3.98 25.68 -3.12
CA ALA A 941 5.41 25.41 -3.27
C ALA A 941 5.96 26.01 -4.57
N ILE A 942 7.09 26.70 -4.48
CA ILE A 942 7.89 27.15 -5.63
C ILE A 942 9.20 26.37 -5.63
N ARG A 943 9.50 25.69 -6.73
CA ARG A 943 10.75 24.95 -6.95
C ARG A 943 11.40 25.46 -8.23
N ASP A 944 12.55 26.09 -8.13
CA ASP A 944 13.17 26.74 -9.30
C ASP A 944 14.69 26.87 -9.18
N ASN A 945 15.33 27.22 -10.30
CA ASN A 945 16.69 27.74 -10.36
C ASN A 945 16.63 29.26 -10.30
N PHE A 946 16.70 29.81 -9.10
CA PHE A 946 16.63 31.25 -8.87
C PHE A 946 17.88 31.93 -9.42
N ASP A 947 17.70 32.79 -10.41
CA ASP A 947 18.77 33.66 -10.91
C ASP A 947 19.16 34.66 -9.80
N VAL A 948 20.38 34.54 -9.30
CA VAL A 948 20.94 35.44 -8.29
C VAL A 948 21.82 36.52 -8.92
N GLY A 949 21.95 36.54 -10.24
CA GLY A 949 22.76 37.46 -11.01
C GLY A 949 24.15 36.91 -11.37
N ASN A 950 24.86 37.63 -12.24
CA ASN A 950 26.22 37.30 -12.70
C ASN A 950 26.36 35.92 -13.37
N GLY A 951 25.26 35.39 -13.93
CA GLY A 951 25.23 34.06 -14.56
C GLY A 951 25.19 32.90 -13.57
N ALA A 952 25.05 33.17 -12.27
CA ALA A 952 24.90 32.16 -11.24
C ALA A 952 23.42 31.96 -10.88
N GLN A 953 23.07 30.72 -10.58
CA GLN A 953 21.72 30.35 -10.16
C GLN A 953 21.77 29.52 -8.88
N VAL A 954 20.76 29.66 -8.03
CA VAL A 954 20.58 28.81 -6.84
C VAL A 954 19.35 27.94 -7.05
N ARG A 955 19.54 26.62 -7.07
CA ARG A 955 18.46 25.64 -7.14
C ARG A 955 17.87 25.46 -5.75
N ALA A 956 16.65 25.96 -5.55
CA ALA A 956 15.99 25.91 -4.26
C ALA A 956 14.48 25.63 -4.37
N ALA A 957 13.88 25.25 -3.25
CA ALA A 957 12.44 25.12 -3.09
C ALA A 957 11.97 25.89 -1.86
N ILE A 958 10.84 26.60 -1.96
CA ILE A 958 10.16 27.25 -0.85
C ILE A 958 8.76 26.65 -0.77
N MET A 959 8.38 26.12 0.40
CA MET A 959 7.11 25.44 0.62
C MET A 959 6.43 26.01 1.87
N LEU A 960 5.11 26.15 1.81
CA LEU A 960 4.30 26.56 2.96
C LEU A 960 3.31 25.45 3.32
N ASN A 961 3.10 25.24 4.61
CA ASN A 961 2.09 24.33 5.15
C ASN A 961 1.33 25.02 6.27
N GLY A 962 -0.01 24.97 6.27
CA GLY A 962 -0.82 25.30 7.43
C GLY A 962 -0.97 24.11 8.37
N VAL A 963 -1.58 24.31 9.54
CA VAL A 963 -1.88 23.22 10.48
C VAL A 963 -3.39 22.95 10.58
N LYS A 964 -3.76 21.68 10.73
CA LYS A 964 -5.13 21.25 11.02
C LYS A 964 -5.13 20.17 12.08
N LEU A 965 -5.99 20.27 13.09
CA LEU A 965 -6.10 19.26 14.15
C LEU A 965 -6.35 17.88 13.54
N ALA A 966 -5.60 16.87 14.00
CA ALA A 966 -5.84 15.49 13.63
C ALA A 966 -7.06 14.96 14.38
N GLU A 967 -8.06 14.46 13.63
CA GLU A 967 -9.30 13.88 14.15
C GLU A 967 -9.16 12.39 14.48
#